data_AF-A0A819HBI3-F1
#
_entry.id   AF-A0A819HBI3-F1
#
_cell.length_a   1.000
_cell.length_b   1.000
_cell.length_c   1.000
_cell.angle_alpha   90.00
_cell.angle_beta   90.00
_cell.angle_gamma   90.00
#
_symmetry.space_group_name_H-M   'P 1'
#
loop_
_entity.id
_entity.type
_entity.pdbx_description
1 polymer ?
#
loop_
_entity_poly.entity_id
_entity_poly.type
_entity_poly.pdbx_seq_one_letter_code
_entity_poly.pdbx_strand_id
1 'polypeptide(L)'
;MFERQLIELNEEVQTLENDKVDLSNELNELRQQLQSRDRQIETFQTTAITPGSPPMIPSSSHIRDISPSRQTFEHESLFIQNKQELLQLNSIYDQFVTLLPGEFSLSDNTQLSLINRFMNLFEQFSTYFGTFSIIQEELDSLKQILIEKQDELEKLRTHLELTTDKLTQLHEEQSLFNKHKSYESDEDELEEILEFSQRAPSRQSLASITPGEKQQLIAQNELLSSLLNEKEQELVFLQQADKTREDLRKNLEILRSNLQQMEVDKEVKQIELNDIRNILDEKLRENSSLKKEKMYFIEKLAEFERDRQEQQAMIQILPKQTSPEKEKSPGLLTKDMSPRGQNVEQMVSQEQYEKLRIDYDQLLELSKRQHEESLSYYNEYTRIISLYNELNTKHSQLQINYDSLQSLIQQKNEAYLQCQNELNTYQNLLYHQKKKSDDIDLLNLTLNERDIQLQQLIINEKQFINKQLELESNIKILEENSFKFKSNQQLFEQIQIDLKRISHERDLAVVEKKQLENEMELNREKLLKYEESEQKLIKNIEYLQQVEQTLRNQLKQSDDSNRLQTELNVDGEQSQQILVTELELLKEEYNKLKEFNSNLNTQLQEQIKYSQNLENTQKQFQQEYEQYINEHQRQYQEQISISARLTNENNEIRQRLEEYNQAQSSIYHLNDEMKTKDLLINKLQNEIDSKTKQIIDYNENVQTTNNTRIEKQIVKNILLSYFHTPFDKQQEVIPILSALVGFTQDEYDKAMNAMTNNYNNINTSTSWLTGWLGTNPSKSKSDIPVYHPDKSFAELLIQYVDQESTDNLQQPITKSNTEEYNSTDQQLNTVTSISSNNERDTNLMNQSSLPTSTISTDKISQI
;
A
#
# COMPACT_ATOMS: atom_id res chain seq x y z
N MET A 1 15.80 17.19 -28.22
CA MET A 1 15.32 16.06 -27.38
C MET A 1 16.06 14.79 -27.76
N PHE A 2 15.86 14.24 -28.97
CA PHE A 2 16.59 13.05 -29.45
C PHE A 2 18.13 13.13 -29.29
N GLU A 3 18.77 14.25 -29.65
CA GLU A 3 20.24 14.39 -29.44
C GLU A 3 20.66 14.27 -27.96
N ARG A 4 19.80 14.68 -27.02
CA ARG A 4 20.09 14.58 -25.58
C ARG A 4 19.99 13.14 -25.10
N GLN A 5 18.94 12.44 -25.54
CA GLN A 5 18.78 10.99 -25.30
C GLN A 5 19.91 10.17 -25.93
N LEU A 6 20.43 10.61 -27.08
CA LEU A 6 21.55 9.94 -27.75
C LEU A 6 22.88 10.15 -26.99
N ILE A 7 23.05 11.31 -26.34
CA ILE A 7 24.20 11.57 -25.45
C ILE A 7 24.07 10.75 -24.16
N GLU A 8 22.91 10.78 -23.50
CA GLU A 8 22.63 10.01 -22.28
C GLU A 8 22.85 8.50 -22.50
N LEU A 9 22.33 7.94 -23.62
CA LEU A 9 22.54 6.53 -23.99
C LEU A 9 24.02 6.21 -24.28
N ASN A 10 24.77 7.15 -24.87
CA ASN A 10 26.19 6.95 -25.15
C ASN A 10 27.06 7.03 -23.88
N GLU A 11 26.69 7.88 -22.92
CA GLU A 11 27.30 7.90 -21.59
C GLU A 11 27.00 6.61 -20.81
N GLU A 12 25.76 6.10 -20.87
CA GLU A 12 25.35 4.83 -20.25
C GLU A 12 26.11 3.62 -20.84
N VAL A 13 26.21 3.53 -22.16
CA VAL A 13 27.03 2.50 -22.85
C VAL A 13 28.49 2.59 -22.41
N GLN A 14 29.03 3.80 -22.27
CA GLN A 14 30.42 4.00 -21.87
C GLN A 14 30.66 3.66 -20.39
N THR A 15 29.67 3.83 -19.50
CA THR A 15 29.74 3.29 -18.13
C THR A 15 29.74 1.76 -18.12
N LEU A 16 28.86 1.11 -18.90
CA LEU A 16 28.79 -0.34 -18.99
C LEU A 16 30.06 -0.98 -19.60
N GLU A 17 30.75 -0.28 -20.51
CA GLU A 17 32.06 -0.73 -21.00
C GLU A 17 33.15 -0.66 -19.92
N ASN A 18 33.13 0.32 -19.03
CA ASN A 18 34.06 0.40 -17.90
C ASN A 18 33.77 -0.70 -16.85
N ASP A 19 32.51 -0.88 -16.46
CA ASP A 19 32.10 -1.92 -15.50
C ASP A 19 32.48 -3.33 -15.99
N LYS A 20 32.36 -3.56 -17.31
CA LYS A 20 32.82 -4.80 -17.97
C LYS A 20 34.33 -5.01 -17.89
N VAL A 21 35.12 -3.94 -17.94
CA VAL A 21 36.59 -4.02 -17.77
C VAL A 21 36.93 -4.36 -16.31
N ASP A 22 36.26 -3.72 -15.35
CA ASP A 22 36.51 -3.97 -13.93
C ASP A 22 36.08 -5.38 -13.50
N LEU A 23 34.92 -5.87 -13.93
CA LEU A 23 34.50 -7.27 -13.74
C LEU A 23 35.47 -8.27 -14.40
N SER A 24 36.05 -7.93 -15.55
CA SER A 24 37.08 -8.76 -16.20
C SER A 24 38.39 -8.78 -15.40
N ASN A 25 38.75 -7.69 -14.74
CA ASN A 25 39.91 -7.62 -13.85
C ASN A 25 39.69 -8.46 -12.58
N GLU A 26 38.53 -8.32 -11.93
CA GLU A 26 38.15 -9.10 -10.74
C GLU A 26 38.08 -10.62 -11.03
N LEU A 27 37.52 -11.02 -12.18
CA LEU A 27 37.52 -12.41 -12.65
C LEU A 27 38.96 -12.96 -12.83
N ASN A 28 39.88 -12.13 -13.34
CA ASN A 28 41.28 -12.52 -13.51
C ASN A 28 42.00 -12.63 -12.16
N GLU A 29 41.68 -11.78 -11.19
CA GLU A 29 42.23 -11.86 -9.83
C GLU A 29 41.73 -13.11 -9.10
N LEU A 30 40.43 -13.41 -9.16
CA LEU A 30 39.85 -14.67 -8.65
C LEU A 30 40.51 -15.91 -9.27
N ARG A 31 40.77 -15.91 -10.58
CA ARG A 31 41.51 -16.99 -11.25
C ARG A 31 42.94 -17.15 -10.73
N GLN A 32 43.65 -16.06 -10.44
CA GLN A 32 44.98 -16.12 -9.82
C GLN A 32 44.94 -16.65 -8.38
N GLN A 33 43.94 -16.25 -7.59
CA GLN A 33 43.74 -16.78 -6.23
C GLN A 33 43.46 -18.29 -6.24
N LEU A 34 42.65 -18.77 -7.19
CA LEU A 34 42.36 -20.21 -7.37
C LEU A 34 43.63 -20.99 -7.73
N GLN A 35 44.39 -20.54 -8.73
CA GLN A 35 45.69 -21.15 -9.09
C GLN A 35 46.71 -21.11 -7.93
N SER A 36 46.65 -20.11 -7.06
CA SER A 36 47.48 -20.04 -5.85
C SER A 36 47.10 -21.11 -4.84
N ARG A 37 45.78 -21.32 -4.62
CA ARG A 37 45.26 -22.40 -3.76
C ARG A 37 45.58 -23.79 -4.29
N ASP A 38 45.47 -24.02 -5.60
CA ASP A 38 45.80 -25.31 -6.19
C ASP A 38 47.28 -25.69 -5.94
N ARG A 39 48.20 -24.73 -6.08
CA ARG A 39 49.63 -24.92 -5.74
C ARG A 39 49.86 -25.16 -4.25
N GLN A 40 49.06 -24.55 -3.37
CA GLN A 40 49.12 -24.84 -1.92
C GLN A 40 48.66 -26.27 -1.63
N ILE A 41 47.57 -26.73 -2.25
CA ILE A 41 47.09 -28.11 -2.12
C ILE A 41 48.14 -29.10 -2.65
N GLU A 42 48.75 -28.82 -3.79
CA GLU A 42 49.83 -29.65 -4.38
C GLU A 42 51.08 -29.70 -3.48
N THR A 43 51.45 -28.60 -2.82
CA THR A 43 52.56 -28.59 -1.83
C THR A 43 52.22 -29.32 -0.54
N PHE A 44 50.97 -29.29 -0.06
CA PHE A 44 50.52 -30.12 1.07
C PHE A 44 50.50 -31.62 0.71
N GLN A 45 50.01 -31.98 -0.48
CA GLN A 45 49.97 -33.38 -0.93
C GLN A 45 51.38 -33.95 -1.12
N THR A 46 52.31 -33.17 -1.67
CA THR A 46 53.72 -33.62 -1.84
C THR A 46 54.51 -33.68 -0.53
N THR A 47 54.16 -32.90 0.51
CA THR A 47 54.76 -33.04 1.85
C THR A 47 54.13 -34.14 2.71
N ALA A 48 52.89 -34.56 2.44
CA ALA A 48 52.23 -35.66 3.13
C ALA A 48 52.74 -37.06 2.74
N ILE A 49 53.39 -37.20 1.57
CA ILE A 49 53.85 -38.49 1.02
C ILE A 49 55.38 -38.62 1.21
N THR A 50 55.83 -38.78 2.46
CA THR A 50 57.17 -39.31 2.75
C THR A 50 57.14 -40.18 4.02
N PRO A 51 56.82 -41.49 3.91
CA PRO A 51 56.74 -42.37 5.06
C PRO A 51 58.14 -42.70 5.59
N GLY A 52 58.54 -42.13 6.73
CA GLY A 52 59.76 -42.58 7.43
C GLY A 52 60.49 -41.63 8.39
N SER A 53 60.01 -40.42 8.68
CA SER A 53 60.69 -39.49 9.61
C SER A 53 59.78 -38.98 10.73
N PRO A 54 60.27 -38.91 12.00
CA PRO A 54 59.46 -38.46 13.14
C PRO A 54 59.26 -36.92 13.11
N PRO A 55 58.17 -36.41 13.70
CA PRO A 55 57.79 -35.01 13.58
C PRO A 55 58.72 -34.09 14.39
N MET A 56 59.51 -33.28 13.69
CA MET A 56 60.16 -32.10 14.26
C MET A 56 59.14 -30.97 14.40
N ILE A 57 58.99 -30.45 15.62
CA ILE A 57 58.12 -29.30 15.92
C ILE A 57 58.75 -28.03 15.30
N PRO A 58 58.07 -27.32 14.38
CA PRO A 58 58.57 -26.05 13.88
C PRO A 58 58.22 -24.91 14.84
N SER A 59 59.21 -24.10 15.20
CA SER A 59 59.07 -22.94 16.07
C SER A 59 58.18 -21.85 15.44
N SER A 60 57.23 -21.34 16.21
CA SER A 60 56.36 -20.23 15.83
C SER A 60 57.14 -18.90 15.71
N SER A 61 57.21 -18.32 14.51
CA SER A 61 57.61 -16.91 14.32
C SER A 61 57.31 -16.33 12.92
N HIS A 62 56.06 -16.34 12.44
CA HIS A 62 55.51 -15.30 11.55
C HIS A 62 54.00 -15.51 11.32
N ILE A 63 53.17 -14.71 12.01
CA ILE A 63 51.79 -14.44 11.58
C ILE A 63 51.86 -13.08 10.89
N ARG A 64 51.47 -13.01 9.61
CA ARG A 64 51.16 -11.74 8.95
C ARG A 64 49.67 -11.49 9.08
N ASP A 65 49.31 -10.26 9.37
CA ASP A 65 47.94 -9.81 9.43
C ASP A 65 47.20 -10.08 8.12
N ILE A 66 46.05 -10.72 8.21
CA ILE A 66 45.02 -10.71 7.17
C ILE A 66 43.86 -9.93 7.79
N SER A 67 43.67 -8.69 7.34
CA SER A 67 42.58 -7.83 7.80
C SER A 67 41.23 -8.42 7.36
N PRO A 68 40.24 -8.56 8.25
CA PRO A 68 38.89 -8.96 7.87
C PRO A 68 38.18 -7.82 7.12
N SER A 69 37.20 -8.19 6.30
CA SER A 69 36.44 -7.25 5.46
C SER A 69 35.52 -6.35 6.28
N ARG A 70 35.21 -5.16 5.73
CA ARG A 70 34.61 -4.03 6.44
C ARG A 70 33.24 -4.30 7.08
N GLN A 71 32.51 -5.31 6.62
CA GLN A 71 31.18 -5.67 7.12
C GLN A 71 31.18 -6.48 8.43
N THR A 72 32.26 -7.21 8.77
CA THR A 72 32.29 -7.93 10.06
C THR A 72 32.52 -6.99 11.24
N PHE A 73 33.14 -5.82 11.00
CA PHE A 73 33.45 -4.82 12.03
C PHE A 73 32.21 -4.22 12.70
N GLU A 74 31.10 -4.03 11.99
CA GLU A 74 29.91 -3.38 12.55
C GLU A 74 29.15 -4.31 13.51
N HIS A 75 28.95 -5.58 13.13
CA HIS A 75 28.38 -6.58 14.03
C HIS A 75 29.28 -6.91 15.23
N GLU A 76 30.60 -6.98 15.04
CA GLU A 76 31.52 -7.23 16.15
C GLU A 76 31.62 -6.02 17.10
N SER A 77 31.53 -4.79 16.58
CA SER A 77 31.44 -3.57 17.40
C SER A 77 30.17 -3.54 18.26
N LEU A 78 29.00 -3.84 17.69
CA LEU A 78 27.74 -3.93 18.44
C LEU A 78 27.79 -5.03 19.52
N PHE A 79 28.38 -6.19 19.22
CA PHE A 79 28.55 -7.26 20.19
C PHE A 79 29.50 -6.88 21.34
N ILE A 80 30.60 -6.17 21.04
CA ILE A 80 31.54 -5.66 22.04
C ILE A 80 30.88 -4.58 22.92
N GLN A 81 30.08 -3.69 22.32
CA GLN A 81 29.34 -2.65 23.06
C GLN A 81 28.31 -3.26 24.02
N ASN A 82 27.43 -4.15 23.53
CA ASN A 82 26.44 -4.84 24.37
C ASN A 82 27.10 -5.62 25.52
N LYS A 83 28.28 -6.22 25.27
CA LYS A 83 29.07 -6.90 26.30
C LYS A 83 29.66 -5.93 27.33
N GLN A 84 30.06 -4.72 26.94
CA GLN A 84 30.52 -3.68 27.88
C GLN A 84 29.36 -3.13 28.73
N GLU A 85 28.19 -2.90 28.14
CA GLU A 85 27.00 -2.43 28.86
C GLU A 85 26.52 -3.47 29.90
N LEU A 86 26.52 -4.77 29.54
CA LEU A 86 26.21 -5.86 30.48
C LEU A 86 27.21 -5.93 31.66
N LEU A 87 28.50 -5.67 31.41
CA LEU A 87 29.52 -5.61 32.46
C LEU A 87 29.35 -4.40 33.39
N GLN A 88 28.90 -3.26 32.86
CA GLN A 88 28.55 -2.08 33.66
C GLN A 88 27.32 -2.36 34.55
N LEU A 89 26.29 -3.00 34.00
CA LEU A 89 25.09 -3.37 34.75
C LEU A 89 25.40 -4.32 35.91
N ASN A 90 26.24 -5.33 35.68
CA ASN A 90 26.73 -6.22 36.75
C ASN A 90 27.53 -5.46 37.82
N SER A 91 28.37 -4.48 37.44
CA SER A 91 29.10 -3.66 38.40
C SER A 91 28.19 -2.77 39.26
N ILE A 92 27.09 -2.25 38.68
CA ILE A 92 26.06 -1.50 39.41
C ILE A 92 25.31 -2.42 40.37
N TYR A 93 24.97 -3.63 39.95
CA TYR A 93 24.33 -4.64 40.79
C TYR A 93 25.21 -5.06 41.98
N ASP A 94 26.50 -5.35 41.75
CA ASP A 94 27.44 -5.67 42.83
C ASP A 94 27.56 -4.52 43.84
N GLN A 95 27.63 -3.27 43.36
CA GLN A 95 27.61 -2.08 44.23
C GLN A 95 26.32 -1.98 45.04
N PHE A 96 25.16 -2.24 44.43
CA PHE A 96 23.87 -2.26 45.12
C PHE A 96 23.83 -3.33 46.23
N VAL A 97 24.30 -4.55 45.94
CA VAL A 97 24.40 -5.66 46.92
C VAL A 97 25.29 -5.28 48.10
N THR A 98 26.43 -4.61 47.87
CA THR A 98 27.32 -4.16 48.96
C THR A 98 26.75 -3.04 49.85
N LEU A 99 25.64 -2.40 49.43
CA LEU A 99 24.97 -1.34 50.20
C LEU A 99 23.75 -1.85 50.99
N LEU A 100 23.36 -3.11 50.83
CA LEU A 100 22.33 -3.74 51.66
C LEU A 100 22.86 -3.93 53.10
N PRO A 101 22.19 -3.39 54.13
CA PRO A 101 22.75 -3.32 55.48
C PRO A 101 22.76 -4.69 56.18
N GLY A 102 23.96 -5.27 56.29
CA GLY A 102 24.26 -6.40 57.18
C GLY A 102 24.29 -5.98 58.66
N GLU A 103 23.10 -5.90 59.26
CA GLU A 103 22.83 -5.60 60.68
C GLU A 103 23.18 -4.18 61.19
N PHE A 104 22.38 -3.69 62.15
CA PHE A 104 22.22 -2.26 62.42
C PHE A 104 23.02 -1.74 63.63
N SER A 105 23.99 -0.85 63.40
CA SER A 105 24.39 0.21 64.36
C SER A 105 25.18 1.35 63.71
N LEU A 106 24.62 2.01 62.70
CA LEU A 106 25.23 3.16 62.02
C LEU A 106 24.60 4.48 62.45
N SER A 107 25.42 5.52 62.64
CA SER A 107 24.97 6.85 63.07
C SER A 107 24.18 7.59 61.99
N ASP A 108 23.33 8.54 62.39
CA ASP A 108 22.37 9.21 61.51
C ASP A 108 23.02 9.85 60.26
N ASN A 109 24.22 10.42 60.41
CA ASN A 109 24.98 10.99 59.28
C ASN A 109 25.45 9.93 58.28
N THR A 110 25.83 8.74 58.74
CA THR A 110 26.13 7.61 57.84
C THR A 110 24.88 7.04 57.17
N GLN A 111 23.72 7.05 57.85
CA GLN A 111 22.46 6.62 57.25
C GLN A 111 22.03 7.55 56.11
N LEU A 112 22.10 8.87 56.31
CA LEU A 112 21.75 9.86 55.27
C LEU A 112 22.63 9.74 54.02
N SER A 113 23.94 9.50 54.21
CA SER A 113 24.88 9.26 53.12
C SER A 113 24.57 7.95 52.36
N LEU A 114 24.24 6.88 53.08
CA LEU A 114 23.85 5.60 52.50
C LEU A 114 22.56 5.74 51.67
N ILE A 115 21.55 6.44 52.19
CA ILE A 115 20.28 6.73 51.49
C ILE A 115 20.53 7.53 50.22
N ASN A 116 21.34 8.60 50.25
CA ASN A 116 21.65 9.39 49.06
C ASN A 116 22.41 8.58 47.99
N ARG A 117 23.27 7.64 48.42
CA ARG A 117 23.98 6.74 47.50
C ARG A 117 23.04 5.66 46.92
N PHE A 118 22.12 5.15 47.73
CA PHE A 118 21.07 4.22 47.29
C PHE A 118 20.14 4.87 46.26
N MET A 119 19.67 6.10 46.51
CA MET A 119 18.79 6.82 45.58
C MET A 119 19.48 7.09 44.23
N ASN A 120 20.75 7.50 44.22
CA ASN A 120 21.53 7.65 42.98
C ASN A 120 21.66 6.34 42.20
N LEU A 121 21.94 5.21 42.88
CA LEU A 121 22.03 3.91 42.22
C LEU A 121 20.66 3.42 41.72
N PHE A 122 19.59 3.70 42.45
CA PHE A 122 18.22 3.39 42.05
C PHE A 122 17.80 4.19 40.80
N GLU A 123 18.15 5.48 40.72
CA GLU A 123 17.89 6.35 39.57
C GLU A 123 18.69 5.90 38.33
N GLN A 124 19.96 5.51 38.51
CA GLN A 124 20.76 4.88 37.46
C GLN A 124 20.14 3.55 36.99
N PHE A 125 19.76 2.68 37.91
CA PHE A 125 19.12 1.39 37.58
C PHE A 125 17.77 1.57 36.88
N SER A 126 16.97 2.56 37.29
CA SER A 126 15.72 2.91 36.61
C SER A 126 15.94 3.43 35.20
N THR A 127 17.04 4.15 34.96
CA THR A 127 17.44 4.61 33.62
C THR A 127 17.82 3.43 32.73
N TYR A 128 18.62 2.49 33.24
CA TYR A 128 18.96 1.23 32.55
C TYR A 128 17.74 0.35 32.28
N PHE A 129 16.75 0.31 33.18
CA PHE A 129 15.51 -0.42 32.93
C PHE A 129 14.68 0.24 31.82
N GLY A 130 14.69 1.57 31.73
CA GLY A 130 14.10 2.31 30.62
C GLY A 130 14.76 1.99 29.27
N THR A 131 16.09 2.00 29.18
CA THR A 131 16.79 1.64 27.93
C THR A 131 16.60 0.17 27.57
N PHE A 132 16.59 -0.75 28.55
CA PHE A 132 16.28 -2.16 28.30
C PHE A 132 14.85 -2.35 27.75
N SER A 133 13.87 -1.58 28.22
CA SER A 133 12.50 -1.62 27.69
C SER A 133 12.43 -1.17 26.23
N ILE A 134 13.20 -0.13 25.85
CA ILE A 134 13.28 0.35 24.46
C ILE A 134 13.96 -0.70 23.57
N ILE A 135 15.09 -1.28 24.02
CA ILE A 135 15.78 -2.35 23.29
C ILE A 135 14.89 -3.58 23.11
N GLN A 136 14.05 -3.91 24.09
CA GLN A 136 13.08 -5.01 23.99
C GLN A 136 11.98 -4.70 22.96
N GLU A 137 11.46 -3.46 22.93
CA GLU A 137 10.47 -3.01 21.93
C GLU A 137 11.06 -3.01 20.51
N GLU A 138 12.30 -2.54 20.33
CA GLU A 138 13.05 -2.61 19.08
C GLU A 138 13.31 -4.07 18.64
N LEU A 139 13.65 -4.95 19.58
CA LEU A 139 13.86 -6.38 19.31
C LEU A 139 12.57 -7.08 18.87
N ASP A 140 11.44 -6.76 19.49
CA ASP A 140 10.15 -7.35 19.12
C ASP A 140 9.62 -6.77 17.79
N SER A 141 9.90 -5.49 17.49
CA SER A 141 9.70 -4.89 16.16
C SER A 141 10.56 -5.57 15.09
N LEU A 142 11.84 -5.85 15.38
CA LEU A 142 12.74 -6.58 14.49
C LEU A 142 12.27 -8.02 14.23
N LYS A 143 11.71 -8.72 15.23
CA LYS A 143 11.08 -10.04 15.02
C LYS A 143 9.86 -9.96 14.12
N GLN A 144 9.03 -8.93 14.27
CA GLN A 144 7.85 -8.72 13.43
C GLN A 144 8.26 -8.49 11.96
N ILE A 145 9.26 -7.63 11.72
CA ILE A 145 9.85 -7.40 10.39
C ILE A 145 10.44 -8.70 9.82
N LEU A 146 11.12 -9.51 10.64
CA LEU A 146 11.70 -10.80 10.20
C LEU A 146 10.60 -11.78 9.73
N ILE A 147 9.48 -11.84 10.45
CA ILE A 147 8.31 -12.68 10.09
C ILE A 147 7.72 -12.19 8.76
N GLU A 148 7.42 -10.89 8.64
CA GLU A 148 6.87 -10.30 7.42
C GLU A 148 7.78 -10.52 6.20
N LYS A 149 9.10 -10.37 6.38
CA LYS A 149 10.09 -10.64 5.33
C LYS A 149 10.14 -12.12 4.95
N GLN A 150 9.90 -13.05 5.88
CA GLN A 150 9.85 -14.49 5.63
C GLN A 150 8.57 -14.89 4.88
N ASP A 151 7.41 -14.34 5.23
CA ASP A 151 6.14 -14.63 4.54
C ASP A 151 6.15 -14.11 3.10
N GLU A 152 6.72 -12.93 2.88
CA GLU A 152 7.02 -12.41 1.53
C GLU A 152 8.03 -13.28 0.76
N LEU A 153 8.97 -13.96 1.44
CA LEU A 153 9.93 -14.87 0.81
C LEU A 153 9.24 -16.17 0.37
N GLU A 154 8.30 -16.70 1.17
CA GLU A 154 7.47 -17.85 0.80
C GLU A 154 6.54 -17.52 -0.39
N LYS A 155 6.00 -16.29 -0.45
CA LYS A 155 5.26 -15.77 -1.63
C LYS A 155 6.16 -15.65 -2.87
N LEU A 156 7.39 -15.17 -2.71
CA LEU A 156 8.35 -15.06 -3.81
C LEU A 156 8.75 -16.45 -4.34
N ARG A 157 8.97 -17.41 -3.42
CA ARG A 157 9.28 -18.82 -3.74
C ARG A 157 8.15 -19.49 -4.51
N THR A 158 6.91 -19.36 -4.07
CA THR A 158 5.74 -19.93 -4.77
C THR A 158 5.50 -19.25 -6.13
N HIS A 159 5.81 -17.95 -6.27
CA HIS A 159 5.78 -17.29 -7.57
C HIS A 159 6.91 -17.75 -8.50
N LEU A 160 8.12 -17.97 -7.98
CA LEU A 160 9.25 -18.54 -8.72
C LEU A 160 8.88 -19.95 -9.22
N GLU A 161 8.37 -20.82 -8.35
CA GLU A 161 7.93 -22.19 -8.68
C GLU A 161 6.90 -22.19 -9.83
N LEU A 162 5.83 -21.38 -9.71
CA LEU A 162 4.84 -21.18 -10.79
C LEU A 162 5.45 -20.63 -12.10
N THR A 163 6.52 -19.85 -12.01
CA THR A 163 7.20 -19.27 -13.18
C THR A 163 8.14 -20.28 -13.83
N THR A 164 8.84 -21.09 -13.04
CA THR A 164 9.66 -22.20 -13.48
C THR A 164 8.80 -23.28 -14.15
N ASP A 165 7.62 -23.59 -13.61
CA ASP A 165 6.66 -24.50 -14.25
C ASP A 165 6.24 -23.98 -15.62
N LYS A 166 5.85 -22.70 -15.72
CA LYS A 166 5.51 -22.05 -17.00
C LYS A 166 6.68 -22.01 -17.98
N LEU A 167 7.91 -21.77 -17.50
CA LEU A 167 9.10 -21.72 -18.35
C LEU A 167 9.49 -23.12 -18.84
N THR A 168 9.27 -24.15 -18.02
CA THR A 168 9.44 -25.56 -18.38
C THR A 168 8.40 -25.96 -19.42
N GLN A 169 7.12 -25.60 -19.21
CA GLN A 169 6.05 -25.80 -20.20
C GLN A 169 6.37 -25.10 -21.53
N LEU A 170 6.80 -23.83 -21.51
CA LEU A 170 7.24 -23.12 -22.71
C LEU A 170 8.46 -23.79 -23.38
N HIS A 171 9.37 -24.38 -22.60
CA HIS A 171 10.51 -25.10 -23.15
C HIS A 171 10.10 -26.45 -23.78
N GLU A 172 9.12 -27.15 -23.20
CA GLU A 172 8.51 -28.35 -23.80
C GLU A 172 7.75 -27.99 -25.09
N GLU A 173 6.94 -26.94 -25.08
CA GLU A 173 6.25 -26.40 -26.27
C GLU A 173 7.26 -25.99 -27.36
N GLN A 174 8.36 -25.32 -26.99
CA GLN A 174 9.42 -24.92 -27.92
C GLN A 174 10.26 -26.11 -28.41
N SER A 175 10.42 -27.16 -27.59
CA SER A 175 11.03 -28.43 -27.98
C SER A 175 10.15 -29.17 -28.99
N LEU A 176 8.84 -29.25 -28.77
CA LEU A 176 7.85 -29.76 -29.72
C LEU A 176 7.83 -28.93 -31.01
N PHE A 177 7.88 -27.61 -30.92
CA PHE A 177 7.97 -26.70 -32.07
C PHE A 177 9.25 -26.90 -32.88
N ASN A 178 10.41 -27.00 -32.23
CA ASN A 178 11.69 -27.28 -32.91
C ASN A 178 11.71 -28.69 -33.52
N LYS A 179 11.04 -29.66 -32.90
CA LYS A 179 10.85 -31.01 -33.46
C LYS A 179 9.95 -30.97 -34.70
N HIS A 180 8.89 -30.17 -34.69
CA HIS A 180 8.09 -29.88 -35.89
C HIS A 180 8.88 -29.16 -36.98
N LYS A 181 9.72 -28.18 -36.61
CA LYS A 181 10.58 -27.47 -37.55
C LYS A 181 11.71 -28.33 -38.14
N SER A 182 12.11 -29.39 -37.43
CA SER A 182 12.96 -30.44 -38.01
C SER A 182 12.24 -31.20 -39.11
N TYR A 183 10.93 -31.40 -39.02
CA TYR A 183 10.13 -32.01 -40.08
C TYR A 183 9.82 -31.02 -41.23
N GLU A 184 9.73 -29.70 -40.97
CA GLU A 184 9.73 -28.68 -42.04
C GLU A 184 11.06 -28.61 -42.80
N SER A 185 12.21 -28.90 -42.14
CA SER A 185 13.49 -29.04 -42.85
C SER A 185 13.57 -30.32 -43.71
N ASP A 186 12.73 -31.31 -43.42
CA ASP A 186 12.53 -32.49 -44.27
C ASP A 186 11.44 -32.23 -45.33
N GLU A 187 10.73 -31.09 -45.31
CA GLU A 187 9.79 -30.72 -46.39
C GLU A 187 10.51 -30.34 -47.68
N ASP A 188 11.74 -29.80 -47.63
CA ASP A 188 12.56 -29.59 -48.84
C ASP A 188 12.96 -30.95 -49.48
N GLU A 189 13.24 -32.00 -48.69
CA GLU A 189 13.45 -33.37 -49.22
C GLU A 189 12.12 -34.01 -49.68
N LEU A 190 11.00 -33.74 -49.00
CA LEU A 190 9.68 -34.21 -49.43
C LEU A 190 9.15 -33.49 -50.67
N GLU A 191 9.55 -32.25 -50.94
CA GLU A 191 9.20 -31.52 -52.17
C GLU A 191 10.01 -32.05 -53.36
N GLU A 192 11.28 -32.45 -53.17
CA GLU A 192 12.05 -33.23 -54.17
C GLU A 192 11.42 -34.62 -54.42
N ILE A 193 10.82 -35.25 -53.40
CA ILE A 193 10.05 -36.50 -53.54
C ILE A 193 8.66 -36.27 -54.18
N LEU A 194 7.99 -35.14 -53.93
CA LEU A 194 6.71 -34.78 -54.54
C LEU A 194 6.87 -34.42 -56.03
N GLU A 195 7.98 -33.80 -56.42
CA GLU A 195 8.30 -33.57 -57.83
C GLU A 195 8.53 -34.90 -58.58
N PHE A 196 9.05 -35.92 -57.89
CA PHE A 196 9.08 -37.31 -58.39
C PHE A 196 7.70 -37.98 -58.45
N SER A 197 6.74 -37.57 -57.61
CA SER A 197 5.38 -38.15 -57.53
C SER A 197 4.46 -37.75 -58.70
N GLN A 198 4.76 -36.65 -59.42
CA GLN A 198 4.04 -36.31 -60.65
C GLN A 198 4.23 -37.32 -61.79
N ARG A 199 5.16 -38.29 -61.64
CA ARG A 199 5.28 -39.44 -62.53
C ARG A 199 4.21 -40.50 -62.19
N ALA A 200 2.95 -40.15 -62.45
CA ALA A 200 1.76 -40.96 -62.18
C ALA A 200 1.97 -42.45 -62.53
N PRO A 201 1.88 -43.36 -61.53
CA PRO A 201 1.81 -44.79 -61.81
C PRO A 201 0.59 -45.07 -62.69
N SER A 202 0.82 -45.78 -63.80
CA SER A 202 -0.26 -46.20 -64.70
C SER A 202 -1.38 -46.88 -63.90
N ARG A 203 -2.65 -46.54 -64.20
CA ARG A 203 -3.89 -47.00 -63.51
C ARG A 203 -4.14 -48.53 -63.47
N GLN A 204 -3.15 -49.36 -63.78
CA GLN A 204 -3.24 -50.82 -63.82
C GLN A 204 -2.85 -51.52 -62.50
N SER A 205 -2.23 -50.83 -61.53
CA SER A 205 -1.87 -51.40 -60.21
C SER A 205 -2.93 -51.28 -59.12
N LEU A 206 -4.02 -50.52 -59.35
CA LEU A 206 -5.12 -50.33 -58.39
C LEU A 206 -6.05 -51.56 -58.26
N ALA A 207 -5.88 -52.58 -59.10
CA ALA A 207 -6.73 -53.78 -59.11
C ALA A 207 -6.30 -54.89 -58.12
N SER A 208 -5.15 -54.73 -57.45
CA SER A 208 -4.59 -55.73 -56.53
C SER A 208 -4.44 -55.26 -55.08
N ILE A 209 -4.91 -54.05 -54.75
CA ILE A 209 -4.89 -53.56 -53.36
C ILE A 209 -5.81 -54.45 -52.52
N THR A 210 -5.22 -55.12 -51.53
CA THR A 210 -5.95 -55.98 -50.61
C THR A 210 -6.87 -55.15 -49.71
N PRO A 211 -7.98 -55.72 -49.18
CA PRO A 211 -8.89 -54.99 -48.32
C PRO A 211 -8.20 -54.33 -47.11
N GLY A 212 -7.15 -54.96 -46.56
CA GLY A 212 -6.36 -54.41 -45.45
C GLY A 212 -5.60 -53.13 -45.81
N GLU A 213 -4.91 -53.10 -46.95
CA GLU A 213 -4.20 -51.91 -47.44
C GLU A 213 -5.18 -50.75 -47.72
N LYS A 214 -6.37 -51.06 -48.25
CA LYS A 214 -7.43 -50.05 -48.41
C LYS A 214 -7.95 -49.53 -47.06
N GLN A 215 -8.11 -50.40 -46.07
CA GLN A 215 -8.49 -50.01 -44.71
C GLN A 215 -7.42 -49.09 -44.08
N GLN A 216 -6.14 -49.40 -44.29
CA GLN A 216 -5.00 -48.63 -43.78
C GLN A 216 -4.91 -47.24 -44.44
N LEU A 217 -5.13 -47.14 -45.75
CA LEU A 217 -5.22 -45.86 -46.46
C LEU A 217 -6.41 -45.00 -46.00
N ILE A 218 -7.53 -45.61 -45.61
CA ILE A 218 -8.67 -44.87 -45.04
C ILE A 218 -8.29 -44.33 -43.65
N ALA A 219 -7.72 -45.17 -42.78
CA ALA A 219 -7.28 -44.76 -41.44
C ALA A 219 -6.19 -43.67 -41.48
N GLN A 220 -5.27 -43.73 -42.44
CA GLN A 220 -4.27 -42.66 -42.65
C GLN A 220 -4.91 -41.34 -43.09
N ASN A 221 -5.90 -41.38 -43.98
CA ASN A 221 -6.62 -40.16 -44.40
C ASN A 221 -7.51 -39.59 -43.27
N GLU A 222 -8.13 -40.43 -42.44
CA GLU A 222 -8.87 -39.96 -41.25
C GLU A 222 -7.92 -39.32 -40.24
N LEU A 223 -6.75 -39.93 -39.98
CA LEU A 223 -5.72 -39.35 -39.11
C LEU A 223 -5.24 -37.98 -39.65
N LEU A 224 -4.90 -37.91 -40.94
CA LEU A 224 -4.44 -36.67 -41.58
C LEU A 224 -5.52 -35.57 -41.52
N SER A 225 -6.79 -35.94 -41.74
CA SER A 225 -7.93 -35.01 -41.66
C SER A 225 -8.16 -34.51 -40.23
N SER A 226 -7.96 -35.36 -39.22
CA SER A 226 -8.03 -34.97 -37.80
C SER A 226 -6.92 -33.99 -37.44
N LEU A 227 -5.69 -34.26 -37.88
CA LEU A 227 -4.50 -33.44 -37.60
C LEU A 227 -4.57 -32.07 -38.29
N LEU A 228 -5.12 -32.03 -39.51
CA LEU A 228 -5.38 -30.77 -40.23
C LEU A 228 -6.41 -29.90 -39.48
N ASN A 229 -7.49 -30.51 -38.99
CA ASN A 229 -8.57 -29.81 -38.27
C ASN A 229 -8.11 -29.33 -36.87
N GLU A 230 -7.21 -30.06 -36.21
CA GLU A 230 -6.55 -29.63 -34.98
C GLU A 230 -5.66 -28.40 -35.22
N LYS A 231 -4.86 -28.39 -36.29
CA LYS A 231 -4.03 -27.24 -36.69
C LYS A 231 -4.87 -26.03 -37.11
N GLU A 232 -6.02 -26.25 -37.75
CA GLU A 232 -6.96 -25.17 -38.10
C GLU A 232 -7.60 -24.54 -36.84
N GLN A 233 -7.88 -25.34 -35.80
CA GLN A 233 -8.32 -24.82 -34.49
C GLN A 233 -7.22 -24.04 -33.76
N GLU A 234 -5.99 -24.54 -33.75
CA GLU A 234 -4.83 -23.86 -33.16
C GLU A 234 -4.58 -22.48 -33.80
N LEU A 235 -4.71 -22.40 -35.14
CA LEU A 235 -4.64 -21.14 -35.89
C LEU A 235 -5.73 -20.14 -35.47
N VAL A 236 -6.97 -20.60 -35.25
CA VAL A 236 -8.07 -19.76 -34.78
C VAL A 236 -7.81 -19.22 -33.36
N PHE A 237 -7.27 -20.05 -32.46
CA PHE A 237 -6.87 -19.61 -31.12
C PHE A 237 -5.76 -18.55 -31.17
N LEU A 238 -4.74 -18.74 -32.01
CA LEU A 238 -3.67 -17.75 -32.21
C LEU A 238 -4.20 -16.42 -32.75
N GLN A 239 -5.08 -16.43 -33.76
CA GLN A 239 -5.71 -15.21 -34.28
C GLN A 239 -6.54 -14.48 -33.22
N GLN A 240 -7.22 -15.22 -32.33
CA GLN A 240 -8.02 -14.63 -31.26
C GLN A 240 -7.14 -14.07 -30.12
N ALA A 241 -6.00 -14.69 -29.83
CA ALA A 241 -4.99 -14.16 -28.92
C ALA A 241 -4.37 -12.85 -29.44
N ASP A 242 -3.96 -12.81 -30.71
CA ASP A 242 -3.41 -11.58 -31.31
C ASP A 242 -4.43 -10.45 -31.39
N LYS A 243 -5.70 -10.75 -31.68
CA LYS A 243 -6.78 -9.74 -31.59
C LYS A 243 -6.91 -9.18 -30.17
N THR A 244 -6.91 -10.04 -29.15
CA THR A 244 -7.01 -9.62 -27.74
C THR A 244 -5.81 -8.75 -27.33
N ARG A 245 -4.61 -9.11 -27.78
CA ARG A 245 -3.36 -8.36 -27.56
C ARG A 245 -3.39 -6.98 -28.24
N GLU A 246 -3.98 -6.87 -29.42
CA GLU A 246 -4.13 -5.60 -30.13
C GLU A 246 -5.19 -4.69 -29.50
N ASP A 247 -6.29 -5.25 -28.99
CA ASP A 247 -7.28 -4.47 -28.24
C ASP A 247 -6.74 -4.00 -26.87
N LEU A 248 -5.90 -4.80 -26.20
CA LEU A 248 -5.15 -4.38 -25.02
C LEU A 248 -4.17 -3.23 -25.32
N ARG A 249 -3.48 -3.26 -26.47
CA ARG A 249 -2.60 -2.16 -26.92
C ARG A 249 -3.38 -0.85 -27.10
N LYS A 250 -4.53 -0.89 -27.78
CA LYS A 250 -5.38 0.30 -27.95
C LYS A 250 -5.85 0.87 -26.61
N ASN A 251 -6.22 0.00 -25.65
CA ASN A 251 -6.61 0.43 -24.31
C ASN A 251 -5.45 1.10 -23.55
N LEU A 252 -4.22 0.59 -23.68
CA LEU A 252 -3.02 1.24 -23.12
C LEU A 252 -2.72 2.59 -23.79
N GLU A 253 -2.88 2.70 -25.11
CA GLU A 253 -2.70 3.97 -25.85
C GLU A 253 -3.70 5.04 -25.38
N ILE A 254 -4.98 4.66 -25.19
CA ILE A 254 -6.03 5.53 -24.63
C ILE A 254 -5.67 5.96 -23.20
N LEU A 255 -5.23 5.02 -22.35
CA LEU A 255 -4.84 5.33 -20.97
C LEU A 255 -3.67 6.33 -20.93
N ARG A 256 -2.68 6.16 -21.82
CA ARG A 256 -1.53 7.05 -21.97
C ARG A 256 -1.93 8.45 -22.44
N SER A 257 -2.85 8.55 -23.40
CA SER A 257 -3.39 9.83 -23.86
C SER A 257 -4.18 10.56 -22.76
N ASN A 258 -4.95 9.82 -21.96
CA ASN A 258 -5.67 10.39 -20.80
C ASN A 258 -4.71 10.90 -19.71
N LEU A 259 -3.60 10.18 -19.45
CA LEU A 259 -2.55 10.62 -18.53
C LEU A 259 -1.90 11.94 -19.00
N GLN A 260 -1.55 12.05 -20.28
CA GLN A 260 -1.02 13.31 -20.83
C GLN A 260 -2.03 14.46 -20.73
N GLN A 261 -3.32 14.22 -20.98
CA GLN A 261 -4.34 15.26 -20.82
C GLN A 261 -4.47 15.73 -19.36
N MET A 262 -4.47 14.82 -18.39
CA MET A 262 -4.49 15.20 -16.96
C MET A 262 -3.27 16.02 -16.54
N GLU A 263 -2.10 15.78 -17.15
CA GLU A 263 -0.89 16.53 -16.86
C GLU A 263 -0.95 17.96 -17.43
N VAL A 264 -1.48 18.12 -18.65
CA VAL A 264 -1.78 19.44 -19.23
C VAL A 264 -2.83 20.20 -18.40
N ASP A 265 -3.92 19.54 -18.01
CA ASP A 265 -4.98 20.15 -17.17
C ASP A 265 -4.44 20.60 -15.80
N LYS A 266 -3.46 19.88 -15.25
CA LYS A 266 -2.76 20.24 -14.00
C LYS A 266 -1.88 21.47 -14.20
N GLU A 267 -1.15 21.59 -15.30
CA GLU A 267 -0.38 22.79 -15.63
C GLU A 267 -1.28 24.02 -15.82
N VAL A 268 -2.40 23.88 -16.54
CA VAL A 268 -3.38 24.96 -16.73
C VAL A 268 -3.93 25.44 -15.39
N LYS A 269 -4.40 24.53 -14.51
CA LYS A 269 -4.87 24.90 -13.15
C LYS A 269 -3.79 25.55 -12.30
N GLN A 270 -2.52 25.15 -12.47
CA GLN A 270 -1.40 25.77 -11.75
C GLN A 270 -1.12 27.20 -12.23
N ILE A 271 -1.34 27.49 -13.51
CA ILE A 271 -1.27 28.86 -14.07
C ILE A 271 -2.43 29.70 -13.54
N GLU A 272 -3.67 29.18 -13.59
CA GLU A 272 -4.86 29.88 -13.06
C GLU A 272 -4.71 30.22 -11.55
N LEU A 273 -4.19 29.28 -10.74
CA LEU A 273 -3.91 29.53 -9.33
C LEU A 273 -2.83 30.61 -9.10
N ASN A 274 -1.82 30.67 -9.96
CA ASN A 274 -0.81 31.72 -9.90
C ASN A 274 -1.39 33.09 -10.28
N ASP A 275 -2.29 33.16 -11.28
CA ASP A 275 -2.96 34.40 -11.67
C ASP A 275 -3.94 34.89 -10.60
N ILE A 276 -4.72 34.00 -9.99
CA ILE A 276 -5.59 34.32 -8.83
C ILE A 276 -4.74 34.86 -7.67
N ARG A 277 -3.58 34.26 -7.40
CA ARG A 277 -2.65 34.73 -6.37
C ARG A 277 -2.10 36.12 -6.67
N ASN A 278 -1.68 36.38 -7.92
CA ASN A 278 -1.20 37.69 -8.35
C ASN A 278 -2.27 38.77 -8.19
N ILE A 279 -3.52 38.47 -8.57
CA ILE A 279 -4.67 39.37 -8.39
C ILE A 279 -4.94 39.63 -6.90
N LEU A 280 -4.84 38.60 -6.05
CA LEU A 280 -5.04 38.75 -4.60
C LEU A 280 -3.96 39.63 -3.96
N ASP A 281 -2.70 39.43 -4.32
CA ASP A 281 -1.56 40.25 -3.84
C ASP A 281 -1.68 41.71 -4.30
N GLU A 282 -2.17 41.96 -5.53
CA GLU A 282 -2.47 43.31 -6.00
C GLU A 282 -3.64 43.95 -5.23
N LYS A 283 -4.73 43.21 -4.96
CA LYS A 283 -5.85 43.70 -4.14
C LYS A 283 -5.49 43.93 -2.67
N LEU A 284 -4.58 43.14 -2.11
CA LEU A 284 -4.00 43.40 -0.78
C LEU A 284 -3.17 44.69 -0.79
N ARG A 285 -2.41 44.96 -1.86
CA ARG A 285 -1.64 46.20 -2.03
C ARG A 285 -2.56 47.42 -2.19
N GLU A 286 -3.64 47.33 -2.97
CA GLU A 286 -4.68 48.37 -3.07
C GLU A 286 -5.34 48.66 -1.71
N ASN A 287 -5.76 47.62 -0.98
CA ASN A 287 -6.39 47.76 0.33
C ASN A 287 -5.44 48.41 1.36
N SER A 288 -4.16 48.03 1.34
CA SER A 288 -3.11 48.68 2.14
C SER A 288 -2.94 50.17 1.81
N SER A 289 -3.10 50.55 0.53
CA SER A 289 -3.10 51.96 0.10
C SER A 289 -4.34 52.70 0.61
N LEU A 290 -5.53 52.16 0.39
CA LEU A 290 -6.81 52.70 0.88
C LEU A 290 -6.83 52.86 2.42
N LYS A 291 -6.20 51.94 3.15
CA LYS A 291 -6.06 52.03 4.61
C LYS A 291 -5.19 53.22 5.03
N LYS A 292 -4.09 53.50 4.31
CA LYS A 292 -3.25 54.68 4.55
C LYS A 292 -3.98 55.97 4.22
N GLU A 293 -4.71 56.01 3.10
CA GLU A 293 -5.53 57.16 2.70
C GLU A 293 -6.65 57.45 3.71
N LYS A 294 -7.38 56.43 4.16
CA LYS A 294 -8.38 56.57 5.23
C LYS A 294 -7.77 57.10 6.52
N MET A 295 -6.56 56.64 6.89
CA MET A 295 -5.85 57.10 8.08
C MET A 295 -5.42 58.57 7.97
N TYR A 296 -4.97 59.01 6.78
CA TYR A 296 -4.70 60.41 6.48
C TYR A 296 -5.96 61.30 6.59
N PHE A 297 -7.12 60.84 6.09
CA PHE A 297 -8.38 61.58 6.26
C PHE A 297 -8.84 61.66 7.73
N ILE A 298 -8.65 60.60 8.53
CA ILE A 298 -8.93 60.63 9.98
C ILE A 298 -8.03 61.65 10.68
N GLU A 299 -6.74 61.69 10.33
CA GLU A 299 -5.79 62.66 10.88
C GLU A 299 -6.16 64.10 10.53
N LYS A 300 -6.58 64.36 9.27
CA LYS A 300 -7.09 65.67 8.83
C LYS A 300 -8.39 66.08 9.53
N LEU A 301 -9.31 65.16 9.79
CA LEU A 301 -10.52 65.44 10.57
C LEU A 301 -10.18 65.77 12.04
N ALA A 302 -9.20 65.08 12.63
CA ALA A 302 -8.73 65.34 13.99
C ALA A 302 -7.92 66.66 14.11
N GLU A 303 -7.30 67.12 13.04
CA GLU A 303 -6.73 68.47 12.93
C GLU A 303 -7.83 69.53 12.88
N PHE A 304 -8.80 69.39 11.98
CA PHE A 304 -9.93 70.33 11.86
C PHE A 304 -10.78 70.44 13.14
N GLU A 305 -10.98 69.33 13.87
CA GLU A 305 -11.69 69.34 15.15
C GLU A 305 -10.90 70.06 16.26
N ARG A 306 -9.56 70.01 16.23
CA ARG A 306 -8.70 70.82 17.13
C ARG A 306 -8.82 72.30 16.80
N ASP A 307 -8.70 72.68 15.52
CA ASP A 307 -8.87 74.08 15.08
C ASP A 307 -10.23 74.64 15.52
N ARG A 308 -11.30 73.83 15.40
CA ARG A 308 -12.66 74.20 15.86
C ARG A 308 -12.72 74.43 17.36
N GLN A 309 -12.06 73.58 18.16
CA GLN A 309 -12.01 73.73 19.62
C GLN A 309 -11.19 74.96 20.05
N GLU A 310 -10.08 75.26 19.37
CA GLU A 310 -9.29 76.47 19.60
C GLU A 310 -10.08 77.75 19.27
N GLN A 311 -10.84 77.76 18.17
CA GLN A 311 -11.77 78.87 17.84
C GLN A 311 -12.87 79.04 18.90
N GLN A 312 -13.46 77.95 19.39
CA GLN A 312 -14.45 78.01 20.48
C GLN A 312 -13.84 78.52 21.79
N ALA A 313 -12.60 78.15 22.10
CA ALA A 313 -11.88 78.64 23.27
C ALA A 313 -11.61 80.15 23.18
N MET A 314 -11.23 80.68 22.01
CA MET A 314 -11.09 82.14 21.80
C MET A 314 -12.41 82.88 22.06
N ILE A 315 -13.54 82.34 21.61
CA ILE A 315 -14.87 82.98 21.77
C ILE A 315 -15.28 83.07 23.25
N GLN A 316 -14.90 82.09 24.09
CA GLN A 316 -15.25 82.09 25.52
C GLN A 316 -14.42 83.04 26.39
N ILE A 317 -13.32 83.60 25.87
CA ILE A 317 -12.42 84.49 26.62
C ILE A 317 -12.89 85.96 26.61
N LEU A 318 -14.02 86.28 25.97
CA LEU A 318 -14.59 87.63 25.98
C LEU A 318 -15.22 87.96 27.36
N PRO A 319 -14.69 88.91 28.14
CA PRO A 319 -15.11 89.11 29.52
C PRO A 319 -16.45 89.86 29.63
N LYS A 320 -17.44 89.24 30.26
CA LYS A 320 -18.69 89.92 30.67
C LYS A 320 -18.41 90.98 31.73
N GLN A 321 -18.48 92.25 31.34
CA GLN A 321 -18.48 93.38 32.28
C GLN A 321 -19.87 93.55 32.93
N THR A 322 -19.90 93.35 34.25
CA THR A 322 -20.71 94.03 35.28
C THR A 322 -21.98 94.83 34.89
N SER A 323 -23.15 94.32 35.32
CA SER A 323 -24.25 95.00 36.10
C SER A 323 -24.90 96.33 35.62
N PRO A 324 -26.03 96.82 36.21
CA PRO A 324 -26.91 96.31 37.29
C PRO A 324 -28.44 96.34 36.96
N GLU A 325 -29.28 96.32 38.01
CA GLU A 325 -30.73 96.67 38.10
C GLU A 325 -31.73 95.54 37.77
N LYS A 326 -32.63 95.09 38.66
CA LYS A 326 -33.67 95.70 39.56
C LYS A 326 -35.05 95.85 38.87
N GLU A 327 -36.08 95.72 39.72
CA GLU A 327 -37.52 95.92 39.46
C GLU A 327 -38.20 94.71 38.75
N LYS A 328 -38.99 93.90 39.47
CA LYS A 328 -40.38 94.09 39.97
C LYS A 328 -41.45 93.78 38.91
N SER A 329 -42.28 92.80 39.27
CA SER A 329 -43.57 92.37 38.68
C SER A 329 -44.59 93.52 38.53
N PRO A 330 -45.76 93.38 37.84
CA PRO A 330 -46.63 92.20 37.73
C PRO A 330 -47.12 91.90 36.27
N GLY A 331 -47.92 90.90 35.92
CA GLY A 331 -48.94 90.14 36.67
C GLY A 331 -50.34 90.72 36.39
N LEU A 332 -50.99 90.27 35.31
CA LEU A 332 -52.36 90.69 34.97
C LEU A 332 -53.36 90.22 36.04
N LEU A 333 -54.23 91.13 36.46
CA LEU A 333 -55.49 90.79 37.12
C LEU A 333 -56.61 91.70 36.60
N THR A 334 -57.81 91.16 36.62
CA THR A 334 -58.95 91.60 35.80
C THR A 334 -59.69 92.82 36.35
N LYS A 335 -60.41 93.46 35.42
CA LYS A 335 -61.84 93.81 35.51
C LYS A 335 -62.29 95.23 35.90
N ASP A 336 -63.43 95.53 35.27
CA ASP A 336 -64.55 96.38 35.66
C ASP A 336 -64.60 97.85 35.19
N MET A 337 -65.85 98.24 34.95
CA MET A 337 -66.32 99.36 34.12
C MET A 337 -66.65 100.58 34.99
N SER A 338 -66.70 101.78 34.38
CA SER A 338 -67.92 102.64 34.32
C SER A 338 -67.58 104.05 33.79
N PRO A 339 -68.49 104.78 33.08
CA PRO A 339 -68.10 105.92 32.25
C PRO A 339 -68.58 107.32 32.71
N ARG A 340 -67.86 108.35 32.25
CA ARG A 340 -68.26 109.77 32.06
C ARG A 340 -67.04 110.47 31.43
N GLY A 341 -67.08 111.23 30.33
CA GLY A 341 -68.19 111.77 29.55
C GLY A 341 -68.22 113.29 29.64
N GLN A 342 -67.76 114.01 28.60
CA GLN A 342 -68.13 115.40 28.30
C GLN A 342 -67.59 115.87 26.93
N ASN A 343 -68.33 116.78 26.28
CA ASN A 343 -68.03 117.37 24.97
C ASN A 343 -66.99 118.49 25.05
N VAL A 344 -66.12 118.59 24.04
CA VAL A 344 -65.65 119.83 23.37
C VAL A 344 -65.25 119.41 21.95
N GLU A 345 -66.11 119.46 20.94
CA GLU A 345 -66.55 120.64 20.17
C GLU A 345 -65.40 121.38 19.43
N GLN A 346 -65.32 121.10 18.13
CA GLN A 346 -64.89 121.97 17.02
C GLN A 346 -64.06 123.24 17.36
N MET A 347 -62.74 123.20 17.12
CA MET A 347 -61.98 124.20 16.32
C MET A 347 -60.47 123.87 16.31
N VAL A 348 -60.08 122.76 15.69
CA VAL A 348 -58.69 122.56 15.23
C VAL A 348 -58.71 122.01 13.80
N SER A 349 -59.18 122.86 12.88
CA SER A 349 -59.36 122.54 11.47
C SER A 349 -58.03 122.47 10.71
N GLN A 350 -57.94 121.51 9.79
CA GLN A 350 -56.88 121.35 8.78
C GLN A 350 -55.49 120.95 9.31
N GLU A 351 -54.92 121.62 10.31
CA GLU A 351 -53.56 121.31 10.79
C GLU A 351 -53.47 119.96 11.53
N GLN A 352 -54.48 119.62 12.35
CA GLN A 352 -54.62 118.26 12.90
C GLN A 352 -54.93 117.22 11.82
N TYR A 353 -55.56 117.60 10.71
CA TYR A 353 -55.91 116.66 9.65
C TYR A 353 -54.68 116.28 8.82
N GLU A 354 -53.84 117.24 8.45
CA GLU A 354 -52.58 116.92 7.76
C GLU A 354 -51.54 116.30 8.69
N LYS A 355 -51.55 116.61 10.00
CA LYS A 355 -50.76 115.81 10.96
C LYS A 355 -51.25 114.36 11.00
N LEU A 356 -52.55 114.13 11.14
CA LEU A 356 -53.14 112.77 11.16
C LEU A 356 -52.88 112.01 9.85
N ARG A 357 -52.85 112.72 8.71
CA ARG A 357 -52.48 112.18 7.40
C ARG A 357 -51.01 111.78 7.34
N ILE A 358 -50.09 112.62 7.82
CA ILE A 358 -48.65 112.28 7.91
C ILE A 358 -48.44 111.10 8.86
N ASP A 359 -49.10 111.10 10.02
CA ASP A 359 -49.04 110.00 10.99
C ASP A 359 -49.61 108.69 10.37
N TYR A 360 -50.66 108.77 9.55
CA TYR A 360 -51.23 107.63 8.81
C TYR A 360 -50.29 107.12 7.71
N ASP A 361 -49.70 108.02 6.91
CA ASP A 361 -48.76 107.65 5.85
C ASP A 361 -47.48 107.02 6.45
N GLN A 362 -46.98 107.53 7.58
CA GLN A 362 -45.89 106.91 8.34
C GLN A 362 -46.27 105.53 8.90
N LEU A 363 -47.48 105.38 9.45
CA LEU A 363 -47.96 104.09 9.96
C LEU A 363 -48.13 103.07 8.82
N LEU A 364 -48.60 103.51 7.65
CA LEU A 364 -48.71 102.69 6.44
C LEU A 364 -47.33 102.26 5.92
N GLU A 365 -46.33 103.15 5.96
CA GLU A 365 -44.95 102.84 5.56
C GLU A 365 -44.25 101.91 6.56
N LEU A 366 -44.48 102.09 7.86
CA LEU A 366 -44.05 101.14 8.90
C LEU A 366 -44.72 99.76 8.73
N SER A 367 -46.01 99.73 8.44
CA SER A 367 -46.75 98.48 8.19
C SER A 367 -46.25 97.75 6.94
N LYS A 368 -45.96 98.48 5.85
CA LYS A 368 -45.30 97.92 4.66
C LYS A 368 -43.92 97.36 4.98
N ARG A 369 -43.07 98.11 5.70
CA ARG A 369 -41.73 97.64 6.10
C ARG A 369 -41.79 96.38 6.97
N GLN A 370 -42.71 96.33 7.93
CA GLN A 370 -42.94 95.13 8.76
C GLN A 370 -43.45 93.95 7.92
N HIS A 371 -44.28 94.19 6.91
CA HIS A 371 -44.74 93.15 5.99
C HIS A 371 -43.59 92.63 5.11
N GLU A 372 -42.77 93.52 4.54
CA GLU A 372 -41.58 93.18 3.75
C GLU A 372 -40.53 92.41 4.58
N GLU A 373 -40.30 92.83 5.82
CA GLU A 373 -39.42 92.14 6.78
C GLU A 373 -39.98 90.76 7.15
N SER A 374 -41.29 90.64 7.39
CA SER A 374 -41.96 89.35 7.61
C SER A 374 -41.86 88.43 6.37
N LEU A 375 -41.98 88.99 5.17
CA LEU A 375 -41.82 88.26 3.91
C LEU A 375 -40.38 87.77 3.73
N SER A 376 -39.39 88.59 4.09
CA SER A 376 -37.97 88.25 4.10
C SER A 376 -37.68 87.08 5.06
N TYR A 377 -38.20 87.15 6.29
CA TYR A 377 -38.09 86.05 7.25
C TYR A 377 -38.78 84.76 6.77
N TYR A 378 -39.96 84.87 6.15
CA TYR A 378 -40.67 83.72 5.58
C TYR A 378 -39.88 83.07 4.43
N ASN A 379 -39.26 83.87 3.56
CA ASN A 379 -38.42 83.39 2.47
C ASN A 379 -37.17 82.67 2.99
N GLU A 380 -36.46 83.24 3.97
CA GLU A 380 -35.28 82.59 4.55
C GLU A 380 -35.65 81.33 5.36
N TYR A 381 -36.78 81.32 6.06
CA TYR A 381 -37.33 80.12 6.69
C TYR A 381 -37.64 79.00 5.67
N THR A 382 -38.26 79.36 4.54
CA THR A 382 -38.53 78.42 3.44
C THR A 382 -37.24 77.87 2.84
N ARG A 383 -36.21 78.72 2.67
CA ARG A 383 -34.87 78.31 2.23
C ARG A 383 -34.21 77.35 3.22
N ILE A 384 -34.28 77.62 4.52
CA ILE A 384 -33.75 76.73 5.56
C ILE A 384 -34.44 75.36 5.51
N ILE A 385 -35.77 75.31 5.32
CA ILE A 385 -36.50 74.04 5.11
C ILE A 385 -36.00 73.31 3.86
N SER A 386 -35.81 73.99 2.73
CA SER A 386 -35.28 73.33 1.52
C SER A 386 -33.88 72.73 1.72
N LEU A 387 -32.99 73.45 2.42
CA LEU A 387 -31.64 72.97 2.74
C LEU A 387 -31.66 71.82 3.74
N TYR A 388 -32.57 71.84 4.71
CA TYR A 388 -32.79 70.73 5.64
C TYR A 388 -33.26 69.47 4.91
N ASN A 389 -34.22 69.59 3.99
CA ASN A 389 -34.72 68.47 3.19
C ASN A 389 -33.65 67.92 2.23
N GLU A 390 -32.84 68.78 1.61
CA GLU A 390 -31.69 68.37 0.80
C GLU A 390 -30.65 67.61 1.63
N LEU A 391 -30.31 68.12 2.83
CA LEU A 391 -29.38 67.48 3.75
C LEU A 391 -29.91 66.11 4.23
N ASN A 392 -31.20 66.02 4.55
CA ASN A 392 -31.83 64.76 4.95
C ASN A 392 -31.82 63.74 3.81
N THR A 393 -32.09 64.17 2.57
CA THR A 393 -32.00 63.32 1.37
C THR A 393 -30.59 62.79 1.15
N LYS A 394 -29.56 63.64 1.30
CA LYS A 394 -28.15 63.25 1.24
C LYS A 394 -27.76 62.29 2.37
N HIS A 395 -28.32 62.46 3.57
CA HIS A 395 -28.10 61.55 4.68
C HIS A 395 -28.71 60.16 4.41
N SER A 396 -29.95 60.08 3.92
CA SER A 396 -30.57 58.81 3.51
C SER A 396 -29.81 58.12 2.38
N GLN A 397 -29.31 58.85 1.38
CA GLN A 397 -28.44 58.29 0.33
C GLN A 397 -27.13 57.74 0.90
N LEU A 398 -26.50 58.46 1.85
CA LEU A 398 -25.28 57.99 2.50
C LEU A 398 -25.53 56.73 3.34
N GLN A 399 -26.68 56.63 4.01
CA GLN A 399 -27.09 55.43 4.74
C GLN A 399 -27.26 54.23 3.82
N ILE A 400 -27.99 54.37 2.70
CA ILE A 400 -28.14 53.31 1.69
C ILE A 400 -26.78 52.85 1.14
N ASN A 401 -25.88 53.79 0.86
CA ASN A 401 -24.52 53.48 0.40
C ASN A 401 -23.69 52.76 1.47
N TYR A 402 -23.85 53.11 2.75
CA TYR A 402 -23.21 52.44 3.87
C TYR A 402 -23.71 50.99 4.02
N ASP A 403 -25.02 50.79 4.01
CA ASP A 403 -25.65 49.46 4.14
C ASP A 403 -25.27 48.56 2.94
N SER A 404 -25.25 49.12 1.72
CA SER A 404 -24.75 48.44 0.52
C SER A 404 -23.27 48.06 0.62
N LEU A 405 -22.43 48.94 1.16
CA LEU A 405 -21.00 48.65 1.37
C LEU A 405 -20.80 47.57 2.44
N GLN A 406 -21.62 47.58 3.51
CA GLN A 406 -21.56 46.57 4.56
C GLN A 406 -21.99 45.18 4.04
N SER A 407 -23.03 45.12 3.19
CA SER A 407 -23.43 43.90 2.49
C SER A 407 -22.32 43.37 1.57
N LEU A 408 -21.67 44.25 0.80
CA LEU A 408 -20.52 43.89 -0.04
C LEU A 408 -19.31 43.37 0.76
N ILE A 409 -19.02 43.96 1.93
CA ILE A 409 -17.98 43.48 2.84
C ILE A 409 -18.33 42.08 3.37
N GLN A 410 -19.58 41.85 3.75
CA GLN A 410 -20.03 40.53 4.20
C GLN A 410 -19.88 39.48 3.08
N GLN A 411 -20.36 39.77 1.86
CA GLN A 411 -20.22 38.87 0.71
C GLN A 411 -18.75 38.56 0.40
N LYS A 412 -17.84 39.55 0.53
CA LYS A 412 -16.40 39.35 0.35
C LYS A 412 -15.76 38.50 1.45
N ASN A 413 -16.23 38.62 2.70
CA ASN A 413 -15.77 37.77 3.80
C ASN A 413 -16.24 36.32 3.65
N GLU A 414 -17.48 36.11 3.21
CA GLU A 414 -18.02 34.77 2.92
C GLU A 414 -17.25 34.09 1.78
N ALA A 415 -17.00 34.82 0.67
CA ALA A 415 -16.17 34.32 -0.43
C ALA A 415 -14.72 34.04 0.01
N TYR A 416 -14.12 34.89 0.84
CA TYR A 416 -12.78 34.64 1.40
C TYR A 416 -12.74 33.36 2.25
N LEU A 417 -13.76 33.14 3.10
CA LEU A 417 -13.86 31.94 3.94
C LEU A 417 -14.05 30.67 3.08
N GLN A 418 -14.83 30.77 2.00
CA GLN A 418 -14.95 29.68 1.03
C GLN A 418 -13.60 29.35 0.37
N CYS A 419 -12.88 30.35 -0.17
CA CYS A 419 -11.55 30.14 -0.74
C CYS A 419 -10.55 29.57 0.27
N GLN A 420 -10.65 29.95 1.55
CA GLN A 420 -9.81 29.40 2.62
C GLN A 420 -10.13 27.92 2.90
N ASN A 421 -11.41 27.53 2.88
CA ASN A 421 -11.83 26.13 3.02
C ASN A 421 -11.38 25.29 1.82
N GLU A 422 -11.54 25.79 0.59
CA GLU A 422 -11.05 25.14 -0.63
C GLU A 422 -9.52 24.96 -0.60
N LEU A 423 -8.76 25.99 -0.19
CA LEU A 423 -7.31 25.90 -0.01
C LEU A 423 -6.91 24.82 1.00
N ASN A 424 -7.60 24.72 2.13
CA ASN A 424 -7.37 23.66 3.12
C ASN A 424 -7.66 22.26 2.53
N THR A 425 -8.74 22.12 1.74
CA THR A 425 -9.05 20.86 1.04
C THR A 425 -7.95 20.50 0.02
N TYR A 426 -7.42 21.47 -0.74
CA TYR A 426 -6.29 21.22 -1.65
C TYR A 426 -5.00 20.88 -0.90
N GLN A 427 -4.71 21.49 0.25
CA GLN A 427 -3.56 21.13 1.09
C GLN A 427 -3.67 19.69 1.62
N ASN A 428 -4.85 19.27 2.09
CA ASN A 428 -5.10 17.90 2.52
C ASN A 428 -4.98 16.91 1.34
N LEU A 429 -5.50 17.25 0.16
CA LEU A 429 -5.37 16.42 -1.04
C LEU A 429 -3.89 16.27 -1.46
N LEU A 430 -3.12 17.36 -1.42
CA LEU A 430 -1.68 17.35 -1.73
C LEU A 430 -0.89 16.52 -0.71
N TYR A 431 -1.23 16.61 0.58
CA TYR A 431 -0.65 15.76 1.63
C TYR A 431 -0.93 14.27 1.38
N HIS A 432 -2.17 13.90 1.02
CA HIS A 432 -2.51 12.52 0.67
C HIS A 432 -1.85 12.04 -0.63
N GLN A 433 -1.71 12.91 -1.65
CA GLN A 433 -0.96 12.57 -2.86
C GLN A 433 0.53 12.37 -2.59
N LYS A 434 1.14 13.25 -1.76
CA LYS A 434 2.53 13.09 -1.34
C LYS A 434 2.73 11.77 -0.60
N LYS A 435 1.88 11.47 0.40
CA LYS A 435 1.97 10.19 1.12
C LYS A 435 1.87 8.99 0.16
N LYS A 436 0.96 9.02 -0.81
CA LYS A 436 0.88 7.96 -1.84
C LYS A 436 2.13 7.86 -2.71
N SER A 437 2.82 8.97 -2.98
CA SER A 437 4.12 8.94 -3.67
C SER A 437 5.19 8.30 -2.80
N ASP A 438 5.27 8.71 -1.53
CA ASP A 438 6.21 8.16 -0.55
C ASP A 438 5.97 6.64 -0.35
N ASP A 439 4.71 6.20 -0.31
CA ASP A 439 4.29 4.78 -0.25
C ASP A 439 4.67 4.00 -1.54
N ILE A 440 4.61 4.63 -2.73
CA ILE A 440 5.03 4.03 -4.01
C ILE A 440 6.55 3.90 -4.08
N ASP A 441 7.30 4.91 -3.62
CA ASP A 441 8.77 4.87 -3.60
C ASP A 441 9.28 3.79 -2.63
N LEU A 442 8.60 3.60 -1.48
CA LEU A 442 8.85 2.49 -0.56
C LEU A 442 8.54 1.12 -1.19
N LEU A 443 7.46 1.01 -1.96
CA LEU A 443 7.13 -0.22 -2.69
C LEU A 443 8.16 -0.54 -3.78
N ASN A 444 8.65 0.46 -4.51
CA ASN A 444 9.71 0.29 -5.52
C ASN A 444 11.05 -0.12 -4.89
N LEU A 445 11.41 0.47 -3.74
CA LEU A 445 12.56 0.03 -2.94
C LEU A 445 12.42 -1.44 -2.49
N THR A 446 11.23 -1.82 -2.04
CA THR A 446 10.95 -3.20 -1.61
C THR A 446 11.00 -4.18 -2.79
N LEU A 447 10.49 -3.80 -3.96
CA LEU A 447 10.58 -4.60 -5.19
C LEU A 447 12.05 -4.81 -5.63
N ASN A 448 12.88 -3.77 -5.63
CA ASN A 448 14.31 -3.90 -5.91
C ASN A 448 15.02 -4.83 -4.91
N GLU A 449 14.69 -4.75 -3.62
CA GLU A 449 15.24 -5.68 -2.62
C GLU A 449 14.82 -7.13 -2.92
N ARG A 450 13.57 -7.34 -3.36
CA ARG A 450 13.06 -8.67 -3.74
C ARG A 450 13.70 -9.21 -5.01
N ASP A 451 13.96 -8.38 -6.01
CA ASP A 451 14.66 -8.79 -7.23
C ASP A 451 16.12 -9.19 -6.93
N ILE A 452 16.81 -8.48 -6.03
CA ILE A 452 18.15 -8.87 -5.56
C ILE A 452 18.11 -10.21 -4.82
N GLN A 453 17.13 -10.42 -3.94
CA GLN A 453 16.95 -11.71 -3.25
C GLN A 453 16.63 -12.85 -4.23
N LEU A 454 15.79 -12.61 -5.25
CA LEU A 454 15.46 -13.56 -6.31
C LEU A 454 16.71 -13.97 -7.10
N GLN A 455 17.53 -12.98 -7.50
CA GLN A 455 18.80 -13.24 -8.20
C GLN A 455 19.76 -14.07 -7.35
N GLN A 456 19.85 -13.80 -6.04
CA GLN A 456 20.67 -14.60 -5.13
C GLN A 456 20.15 -16.05 -4.99
N LEU A 457 18.83 -16.25 -4.94
CA LEU A 457 18.24 -17.59 -4.93
C LEU A 457 18.54 -18.36 -6.22
N ILE A 458 18.43 -17.72 -7.39
CA ILE A 458 18.78 -18.31 -8.70
C ILE A 458 20.27 -18.68 -8.76
N ILE A 459 21.16 -17.89 -8.17
CA ILE A 459 22.60 -18.21 -8.05
C ILE A 459 22.80 -19.44 -7.16
N ASN A 460 22.13 -19.50 -6.00
CA ASN A 460 22.22 -20.62 -5.06
C ASN A 460 21.66 -21.93 -5.66
N GLU A 461 20.55 -21.86 -6.41
CA GLU A 461 19.95 -23.00 -7.13
C GLU A 461 20.92 -23.54 -8.19
N LYS A 462 21.54 -22.68 -8.99
CA LYS A 462 22.58 -23.09 -9.96
C LYS A 462 23.78 -23.76 -9.29
N GLN A 463 24.19 -23.29 -8.10
CA GLN A 463 25.24 -23.95 -7.32
C GLN A 463 24.78 -25.34 -6.82
N PHE A 464 23.53 -25.48 -6.39
CA PHE A 464 22.96 -26.76 -5.97
C PHE A 464 22.89 -27.77 -7.13
N ILE A 465 22.39 -27.35 -8.29
CA ILE A 465 22.33 -28.18 -9.51
C ILE A 465 23.73 -28.65 -9.92
N ASN A 466 24.73 -27.74 -9.93
CA ASN A 466 26.11 -28.11 -10.23
C ASN A 466 26.66 -29.15 -9.25
N LYS A 467 26.34 -29.03 -7.95
CA LYS A 467 26.74 -29.99 -6.92
C LYS A 467 26.00 -31.33 -7.04
N GLN A 468 24.75 -31.32 -7.49
CA GLN A 468 24.01 -32.54 -7.82
C GLN A 468 24.66 -33.27 -9.00
N LEU A 469 25.00 -32.56 -10.09
CA LEU A 469 25.70 -33.14 -11.24
C LEU A 469 27.08 -33.71 -10.86
N GLU A 470 27.80 -33.05 -9.96
CA GLU A 470 29.05 -33.57 -9.40
C GLU A 470 28.82 -34.87 -8.60
N LEU A 471 27.78 -34.93 -7.76
CA LEU A 471 27.41 -36.13 -7.01
C LEU A 471 26.95 -37.27 -7.93
N GLU A 472 26.16 -37.00 -8.97
CA GLU A 472 25.76 -38.00 -9.97
C GLU A 472 26.96 -38.57 -10.73
N SER A 473 27.92 -37.71 -11.11
CA SER A 473 29.20 -38.13 -11.70
C SER A 473 29.99 -39.04 -10.74
N ASN A 474 30.08 -38.66 -9.46
CA ASN A 474 30.77 -39.46 -8.43
C ASN A 474 30.07 -40.80 -8.17
N ILE A 475 28.73 -40.85 -8.15
CA ILE A 475 27.95 -42.09 -8.04
C ILE A 475 28.25 -42.99 -9.23
N LYS A 476 28.26 -42.47 -10.46
CA LYS A 476 28.58 -43.25 -11.66
C LYS A 476 30.00 -43.85 -11.64
N ILE A 477 30.97 -43.09 -11.12
CA ILE A 477 32.35 -43.60 -10.89
C ILE A 477 32.37 -44.71 -9.84
N LEU A 478 31.58 -44.58 -8.76
CA LEU A 478 31.44 -45.62 -7.73
C LEU A 478 30.73 -46.88 -8.26
N GLU A 479 29.73 -46.74 -9.12
CA GLU A 479 29.06 -47.86 -9.79
C GLU A 479 30.02 -48.62 -10.72
N GLU A 480 30.81 -47.92 -11.54
CA GLU A 480 31.86 -48.54 -12.35
C GLU A 480 32.90 -49.29 -11.49
N ASN A 481 33.31 -48.71 -10.37
CA ASN A 481 34.26 -49.32 -9.46
C ASN A 481 33.67 -50.53 -8.72
N SER A 482 32.38 -50.47 -8.36
CA SER A 482 31.61 -51.60 -7.81
C SER A 482 31.51 -52.75 -8.82
N PHE A 483 31.24 -52.43 -10.10
CA PHE A 483 31.22 -53.42 -11.18
C PHE A 483 32.60 -54.08 -11.39
N LYS A 484 33.68 -53.28 -11.43
CA LYS A 484 35.07 -53.78 -11.48
C LYS A 484 35.39 -54.66 -10.26
N PHE A 485 34.99 -54.26 -9.05
CA PHE A 485 35.18 -55.05 -7.84
C PHE A 485 34.44 -56.39 -7.89
N LYS A 486 33.18 -56.40 -8.32
CA LYS A 486 32.38 -57.63 -8.48
C LYS A 486 32.95 -58.57 -9.53
N SER A 487 33.47 -58.03 -10.64
CA SER A 487 34.19 -58.82 -11.66
C SER A 487 35.49 -59.41 -11.11
N ASN A 488 36.25 -58.64 -10.31
CA ASN A 488 37.45 -59.14 -9.63
C ASN A 488 37.12 -60.21 -8.57
N GLN A 489 36.00 -60.09 -7.86
CA GLN A 489 35.53 -61.09 -6.93
C GLN A 489 35.18 -62.41 -7.64
N GLN A 490 34.46 -62.35 -8.77
CA GLN A 490 34.16 -63.53 -9.59
C GLN A 490 35.45 -64.19 -10.13
N LEU A 491 36.44 -63.40 -10.55
CA LEU A 491 37.75 -63.92 -10.95
C LEU A 491 38.48 -64.60 -9.78
N PHE A 492 38.40 -64.05 -8.57
CA PHE A 492 39.00 -64.63 -7.37
C PHE A 492 38.31 -65.94 -6.96
N GLU A 493 36.99 -66.01 -7.03
CA GLU A 493 36.21 -67.23 -6.82
C GLU A 493 36.58 -68.32 -7.84
N GLN A 494 36.72 -67.96 -9.12
CA GLN A 494 37.20 -68.86 -10.16
C GLN A 494 38.61 -69.38 -9.88
N ILE A 495 39.54 -68.51 -9.49
CA ILE A 495 40.91 -68.89 -9.07
C ILE A 495 40.88 -69.85 -7.89
N GLN A 496 39.99 -69.68 -6.91
CA GLN A 496 39.85 -70.65 -5.81
C GLN A 496 39.32 -72.02 -6.27
N ILE A 497 38.40 -72.05 -7.24
CA ILE A 497 37.90 -73.31 -7.83
C ILE A 497 39.05 -74.01 -8.55
N ASP A 498 39.82 -73.29 -9.37
CA ASP A 498 40.94 -73.84 -10.12
C ASP A 498 42.07 -74.31 -9.19
N LEU A 499 42.37 -73.59 -8.10
CA LEU A 499 43.34 -74.05 -7.08
C LEU A 499 42.89 -75.33 -6.37
N LYS A 500 41.60 -75.47 -6.01
CA LYS A 500 41.05 -76.70 -5.44
C LYS A 500 41.14 -77.87 -6.42
N ARG A 501 40.84 -77.62 -7.70
CA ARG A 501 40.97 -78.60 -8.78
C ARG A 501 42.43 -79.05 -8.97
N ILE A 502 43.38 -78.12 -9.05
CA ILE A 502 44.82 -78.41 -9.18
C ILE A 502 45.33 -79.21 -7.96
N SER A 503 44.86 -78.88 -6.75
CA SER A 503 45.17 -79.68 -5.55
C SER A 503 44.67 -81.12 -5.70
N HIS A 504 43.42 -81.31 -6.15
CA HIS A 504 42.85 -82.64 -6.33
C HIS A 504 43.55 -83.44 -7.44
N GLU A 505 43.88 -82.81 -8.58
CA GLU A 505 44.68 -83.42 -9.65
C GLU A 505 46.08 -83.82 -9.15
N ARG A 506 46.69 -83.01 -8.27
CA ARG A 506 47.98 -83.33 -7.62
C ARG A 506 47.86 -84.50 -6.66
N ASP A 507 46.82 -84.56 -5.85
CA ASP A 507 46.58 -85.67 -4.91
C ASP A 507 46.32 -86.98 -5.65
N LEU A 508 45.55 -86.93 -6.75
CA LEU A 508 45.36 -88.06 -7.66
C LEU A 508 46.69 -88.53 -8.28
N ALA A 509 47.51 -87.62 -8.78
CA ALA A 509 48.83 -87.95 -9.34
C ALA A 509 49.79 -88.53 -8.28
N VAL A 510 49.68 -88.12 -7.01
CA VAL A 510 50.43 -88.72 -5.89
C VAL A 510 49.93 -90.14 -5.59
N VAL A 511 48.62 -90.38 -5.65
CA VAL A 511 48.04 -91.74 -5.50
C VAL A 511 48.45 -92.65 -6.64
N GLU A 512 48.38 -92.19 -7.90
CA GLU A 512 48.79 -92.94 -9.09
C GLU A 512 50.30 -93.23 -9.05
N LYS A 513 51.13 -92.23 -8.72
CA LYS A 513 52.57 -92.44 -8.49
C LYS A 513 52.83 -93.48 -7.41
N LYS A 514 52.08 -93.45 -6.30
CA LYS A 514 52.23 -94.43 -5.21
C LYS A 514 51.76 -95.83 -5.61
N GLN A 515 50.75 -95.96 -6.48
CA GLN A 515 50.35 -97.23 -7.08
C GLN A 515 51.46 -97.78 -7.99
N LEU A 516 52.01 -96.95 -8.88
CA LEU A 516 53.15 -97.31 -9.73
C LEU A 516 54.42 -97.66 -8.91
N GLU A 517 54.70 -96.95 -7.82
CA GLU A 517 55.79 -97.30 -6.90
C GLU A 517 55.54 -98.65 -6.23
N ASN A 518 54.31 -98.94 -5.79
CA ASN A 518 53.96 -100.26 -5.25
C ASN A 518 54.04 -101.39 -6.30
N GLU A 519 53.66 -101.14 -7.55
CA GLU A 519 53.80 -102.12 -8.64
C GLU A 519 55.26 -102.36 -9.02
N MET A 520 56.08 -101.30 -9.05
CA MET A 520 57.53 -101.37 -9.21
C MET A 520 58.18 -102.16 -8.08
N GLU A 521 57.77 -101.94 -6.83
CA GLU A 521 58.30 -102.65 -5.67
C GLU A 521 57.85 -104.12 -5.65
N LEU A 522 56.59 -104.41 -6.00
CA LEU A 522 56.09 -105.77 -6.20
C LEU A 522 56.83 -106.49 -7.33
N ASN A 523 57.18 -105.79 -8.41
CA ASN A 523 57.95 -106.36 -9.51
C ASN A 523 59.43 -106.54 -9.13
N ARG A 524 60.03 -105.65 -8.32
CA ARG A 524 61.33 -105.89 -7.67
C ARG A 524 61.28 -107.10 -6.77
N GLU A 525 60.25 -107.27 -5.94
CA GLU A 525 60.11 -108.42 -5.05
C GLU A 525 59.93 -109.73 -5.84
N LYS A 526 59.20 -109.71 -6.95
CA LYS A 526 59.15 -110.84 -7.90
C LYS A 526 60.50 -111.11 -8.54
N LEU A 527 61.23 -110.08 -8.96
CA LEU A 527 62.58 -110.21 -9.52
C LEU A 527 63.54 -110.82 -8.48
N LEU A 528 63.50 -110.35 -7.24
CA LEU A 528 64.27 -110.90 -6.12
C LEU A 528 63.92 -112.36 -5.84
N LYS A 529 62.64 -112.75 -5.94
CA LYS A 529 62.21 -114.15 -5.82
C LYS A 529 62.68 -115.00 -7.00
N TYR A 530 62.78 -114.43 -8.21
CA TYR A 530 63.42 -115.09 -9.36
C TYR A 530 64.94 -115.24 -9.14
N GLU A 531 65.65 -114.19 -8.75
CA GLU A 531 67.08 -114.23 -8.41
C GLU A 531 67.37 -115.20 -7.24
N GLU A 532 66.54 -115.24 -6.21
CA GLU A 532 66.63 -116.24 -5.15
C GLU A 532 66.39 -117.66 -5.66
N SER A 533 65.46 -117.85 -6.59
CA SER A 533 65.21 -119.17 -7.20
C SER A 533 66.39 -119.62 -8.09
N GLU A 534 67.02 -118.67 -8.78
CA GLU A 534 68.21 -118.89 -9.60
C GLU A 534 69.44 -119.14 -8.74
N GLN A 535 69.65 -118.37 -7.66
CA GLN A 535 70.68 -118.64 -6.65
C GLN A 535 70.45 -119.98 -5.93
N LYS A 536 69.20 -120.38 -5.68
CA LYS A 536 68.87 -121.73 -5.18
C LYS A 536 69.21 -122.81 -6.22
N LEU A 537 69.02 -122.53 -7.51
CA LEU A 537 69.41 -123.43 -8.60
C LEU A 537 70.94 -123.57 -8.70
N ILE A 538 71.66 -122.45 -8.65
CA ILE A 538 73.13 -122.39 -8.64
C ILE A 538 73.69 -123.13 -7.41
N LYS A 539 73.16 -122.86 -6.21
CA LYS A 539 73.52 -123.60 -4.99
C LYS A 539 73.20 -125.09 -5.07
N ASN A 540 72.15 -125.50 -5.78
CA ASN A 540 71.87 -126.92 -6.02
C ASN A 540 72.88 -127.57 -6.99
N ILE A 541 73.34 -126.82 -8.00
CA ILE A 541 74.39 -127.28 -8.92
C ILE A 541 75.74 -127.37 -8.19
N GLU A 542 76.09 -126.37 -7.39
CA GLU A 542 77.27 -126.40 -6.51
C GLU A 542 77.18 -127.52 -5.46
N TYR A 543 76.01 -127.75 -4.86
CA TYR A 543 75.78 -128.86 -3.92
C TYR A 543 75.94 -130.23 -4.60
N LEU A 544 75.41 -130.41 -5.81
CA LEU A 544 75.57 -131.68 -6.55
C LEU A 544 77.03 -131.91 -6.98
N GLN A 545 77.75 -130.87 -7.41
CA GLN A 545 79.19 -130.95 -7.67
C GLN A 545 80.00 -131.23 -6.40
N GLN A 546 79.66 -130.58 -5.28
CA GLN A 546 80.32 -130.82 -3.99
C GLN A 546 80.04 -132.22 -3.45
N VAL A 547 78.84 -132.76 -3.59
CA VAL A 547 78.51 -134.14 -3.16
C VAL A 547 79.31 -135.18 -3.96
N GLU A 548 79.49 -135.00 -5.27
CA GLU A 548 80.34 -135.89 -6.09
C GLU A 548 81.82 -135.78 -5.71
N GLN A 549 82.32 -134.56 -5.45
CA GLN A 549 83.69 -134.32 -4.98
C GLN A 549 83.93 -134.88 -3.55
N THR A 550 82.89 -134.87 -2.71
CA THR A 550 82.95 -135.26 -1.29
C THR A 550 82.92 -136.77 -1.11
N LEU A 551 82.11 -137.51 -1.89
CA LEU A 551 82.07 -138.97 -1.86
C LEU A 551 83.37 -139.64 -2.34
N ARG A 552 84.23 -138.94 -3.08
CA ARG A 552 85.57 -139.45 -3.47
C ARG A 552 86.66 -139.18 -2.44
N ASN A 553 86.46 -138.23 -1.52
CA ASN A 553 87.47 -137.81 -0.54
C ASN A 553 87.15 -138.26 0.91
N GLN A 554 85.90 -138.61 1.24
CA GLN A 554 85.49 -139.12 2.56
C GLN A 554 85.82 -140.61 2.81
N LEU A 555 86.87 -141.15 2.16
CA LEU A 555 87.44 -142.47 2.47
C LEU A 555 88.89 -142.36 2.99
N LYS A 556 89.35 -141.16 3.39
CA LYS A 556 90.73 -140.96 3.85
C LYS A 556 90.82 -139.85 4.91
N GLN A 557 91.01 -140.30 6.17
CA GLN A 557 91.26 -139.50 7.39
C GLN A 557 90.00 -138.74 7.89
N SER A 558 89.36 -139.11 9.00
CA SER A 558 89.83 -139.53 10.34
C SER A 558 90.59 -138.42 11.06
N ASP A 559 89.98 -137.97 12.18
CA ASP A 559 90.56 -137.26 13.34
C ASP A 559 91.30 -135.92 13.03
N ASP A 560 90.95 -134.78 13.63
CA ASP A 560 90.77 -134.58 15.07
C ASP A 560 90.25 -133.16 15.43
N SER A 561 89.79 -132.98 16.69
CA SER A 561 89.74 -131.71 17.46
C SER A 561 88.84 -130.49 17.12
N ASN A 562 87.83 -130.29 17.99
CA ASN A 562 87.66 -129.16 18.93
C ASN A 562 87.62 -127.68 18.46
N ARG A 563 86.54 -126.93 18.84
CA ARG A 563 86.49 -126.06 20.05
C ARG A 563 85.19 -125.22 20.22
N LEU A 564 84.73 -125.06 21.48
CA LEU A 564 83.96 -123.93 22.10
C LEU A 564 82.58 -123.57 21.47
N GLN A 565 81.46 -123.34 22.18
CA GLN A 565 81.07 -123.28 23.61
C GLN A 565 81.83 -122.32 24.54
N THR A 566 81.34 -121.07 24.66
CA THR A 566 81.40 -120.07 25.78
C THR A 566 80.54 -118.84 25.36
N GLU A 567 80.02 -117.90 26.17
CA GLU A 567 79.74 -117.75 27.62
C GLU A 567 78.77 -116.55 27.90
N LEU A 568 78.13 -116.53 29.09
CA LEU A 568 77.58 -115.37 29.87
C LEU A 568 76.39 -114.53 29.28
N ASN A 569 75.35 -114.08 30.02
CA ASN A 569 75.14 -113.42 31.34
C ASN A 569 75.57 -111.95 31.46
N VAL A 570 74.81 -111.17 32.27
CA VAL A 570 74.83 -109.69 32.46
C VAL A 570 74.01 -108.99 31.35
N ASP A 571 72.94 -108.23 31.65
CA ASP A 571 73.00 -106.95 32.35
C ASP A 571 71.68 -106.51 33.04
N GLY A 572 71.79 -105.79 34.16
CA GLY A 572 70.67 -105.21 34.92
C GLY A 572 70.57 -103.67 34.81
N GLU A 573 71.56 -103.00 34.21
CA GLU A 573 71.62 -101.53 34.20
C GLU A 573 70.71 -100.87 33.14
N GLN A 574 70.40 -101.58 32.04
CA GLN A 574 69.55 -101.02 30.96
C GLN A 574 68.11 -100.68 31.41
N SER A 575 67.55 -101.43 32.37
CA SER A 575 66.17 -101.21 32.83
C SER A 575 66.01 -99.92 33.65
N GLN A 576 67.06 -99.44 34.32
CA GLN A 576 67.01 -98.16 35.03
C GLN A 576 67.14 -96.96 34.09
N GLN A 577 67.93 -97.07 33.01
CA GLN A 577 68.02 -95.98 32.02
C GLN A 577 66.70 -95.77 31.28
N ILE A 578 65.97 -96.84 30.94
CA ILE A 578 64.67 -96.75 30.26
C ILE A 578 63.62 -96.04 31.14
N LEU A 579 63.56 -96.35 32.45
CA LEU A 579 62.62 -95.70 33.37
C LEU A 579 62.93 -94.21 33.60
N VAL A 580 64.21 -93.82 33.55
CA VAL A 580 64.61 -92.40 33.64
C VAL A 580 64.22 -91.64 32.38
N THR A 581 64.44 -92.20 31.19
CA THR A 581 64.03 -91.56 29.93
C THR A 581 62.51 -91.49 29.77
N GLU A 582 61.76 -92.51 30.20
CA GLU A 582 60.29 -92.46 30.22
C GLU A 582 59.76 -91.36 31.16
N LEU A 583 60.34 -91.19 32.36
CA LEU A 583 59.96 -90.11 33.28
C LEU A 583 60.30 -88.72 32.74
N GLU A 584 61.40 -88.58 32.01
CA GLU A 584 61.81 -87.31 31.38
C GLU A 584 60.89 -86.96 30.20
N LEU A 585 60.54 -87.94 29.36
CA LEU A 585 59.56 -87.79 28.28
C LEU A 585 58.17 -87.43 28.82
N LEU A 586 57.68 -88.11 29.87
CA LEU A 586 56.38 -87.82 30.47
C LEU A 586 56.32 -86.41 31.08
N LYS A 587 57.44 -85.94 31.64
CA LYS A 587 57.59 -84.56 32.14
C LYS A 587 57.62 -83.54 31.01
N GLU A 588 58.23 -83.87 29.88
CA GLU A 588 58.22 -83.05 28.67
C GLU A 588 56.81 -82.97 28.05
N GLU A 589 56.07 -84.09 27.95
CA GLU A 589 54.66 -84.11 27.54
C GLU A 589 53.78 -83.29 28.49
N TYR A 590 53.94 -83.43 29.80
CA TYR A 590 53.20 -82.64 30.77
C TYR A 590 53.45 -81.13 30.61
N ASN A 591 54.70 -80.74 30.36
CA ASN A 591 55.03 -79.33 30.11
C ASN A 591 54.41 -78.84 28.79
N LYS A 592 54.50 -79.62 27.70
CA LYS A 592 53.84 -79.30 26.42
C LYS A 592 52.33 -79.18 26.56
N LEU A 593 51.69 -80.08 27.32
CA LEU A 593 50.25 -80.03 27.58
C LEU A 593 49.86 -78.82 28.44
N LYS A 594 50.68 -78.45 29.43
CA LYS A 594 50.48 -77.25 30.25
C LYS A 594 50.61 -75.97 29.43
N GLU A 595 51.62 -75.88 28.55
CA GLU A 595 51.83 -74.75 27.65
C GLU A 595 50.71 -74.66 26.60
N PHE A 596 50.29 -75.78 26.02
CA PHE A 596 49.13 -75.88 25.14
C PHE A 596 47.84 -75.40 25.82
N ASN A 597 47.58 -75.83 27.06
CA ASN A 597 46.40 -75.41 27.82
C ASN A 597 46.47 -73.91 28.19
N SER A 598 47.67 -73.39 28.47
CA SER A 598 47.88 -71.95 28.66
C SER A 598 47.57 -71.16 27.38
N ASN A 599 48.05 -71.60 26.22
CA ASN A 599 47.78 -70.96 24.94
C ASN A 599 46.29 -71.03 24.55
N LEU A 600 45.65 -72.17 24.78
CA LEU A 600 44.21 -72.36 24.55
C LEU A 600 43.37 -71.42 25.44
N ASN A 601 43.77 -71.23 26.70
CA ASN A 601 43.09 -70.29 27.60
C ASN A 601 43.31 -68.82 27.18
N THR A 602 44.50 -68.46 26.69
CA THR A 602 44.75 -67.14 26.08
C THR A 602 43.86 -66.91 24.85
N GLN A 603 43.77 -67.88 23.94
CA GLN A 603 42.89 -67.81 22.76
C GLN A 603 41.40 -67.69 23.14
N LEU A 604 40.97 -68.39 24.20
CA LEU A 604 39.60 -68.27 24.72
C LEU A 604 39.33 -66.87 25.30
N GLN A 605 40.28 -66.30 26.04
CA GLN A 605 40.17 -64.93 26.56
C GLN A 605 40.16 -63.88 25.44
N GLU A 606 40.91 -64.10 24.36
CA GLU A 606 40.86 -63.27 23.15
C GLU A 606 39.50 -63.37 22.45
N GLN A 607 38.96 -64.58 22.25
CA GLN A 607 37.61 -64.75 21.68
C GLN A 607 36.52 -64.10 22.54
N ILE A 608 36.61 -64.18 23.87
CA ILE A 608 35.67 -63.48 24.77
C ILE A 608 35.74 -61.96 24.55
N LYS A 609 36.94 -61.38 24.44
CA LYS A 609 37.11 -59.94 24.14
C LYS A 609 36.57 -59.57 22.76
N TYR A 610 36.80 -60.38 21.73
CA TYR A 610 36.24 -60.14 20.40
C TYR A 610 34.70 -60.20 20.41
N SER A 611 34.11 -61.15 21.14
CA SER A 611 32.66 -61.25 21.30
C SER A 611 32.07 -60.05 22.05
N GLN A 612 32.72 -59.60 23.13
CA GLN A 612 32.29 -58.41 23.90
C GLN A 612 32.42 -57.12 23.08
N ASN A 613 33.48 -56.97 22.29
CA ASN A 613 33.63 -55.82 21.40
C ASN A 613 32.53 -55.82 20.32
N LEU A 614 32.22 -56.97 19.72
CA LEU A 614 31.14 -57.10 18.74
C LEU A 614 29.77 -56.78 19.34
N GLU A 615 29.48 -57.26 20.56
CA GLU A 615 28.24 -56.95 21.28
C GLU A 615 28.12 -55.45 21.59
N ASN A 616 29.21 -54.81 22.04
CA ASN A 616 29.25 -53.37 22.28
C ASN A 616 29.04 -52.57 20.98
N THR A 617 29.69 -52.96 19.88
CA THR A 617 29.50 -52.32 18.57
C THR A 617 28.07 -52.50 18.05
N GLN A 618 27.47 -53.69 18.20
CA GLN A 618 26.08 -53.94 17.82
C GLN A 618 25.12 -53.08 18.65
N LYS A 619 25.35 -52.96 19.96
CA LYS A 619 24.56 -52.10 20.85
C LYS A 619 24.71 -50.62 20.52
N GLN A 620 25.92 -50.17 20.16
CA GLN A 620 26.16 -48.80 19.70
C GLN A 620 25.37 -48.51 18.42
N PHE A 621 25.47 -49.36 17.39
CA PHE A 621 24.68 -49.20 16.16
C PHE A 621 23.17 -49.17 16.43
N GLN A 622 22.69 -49.98 17.37
CA GLN A 622 21.28 -50.01 17.74
C GLN A 622 20.84 -48.70 18.41
N GLN A 623 21.67 -48.11 19.28
CA GLN A 623 21.44 -46.81 19.90
C GLN A 623 21.52 -45.65 18.89
N GLU A 624 22.49 -45.67 17.98
CA GLU A 624 22.62 -44.67 16.91
C GLU A 624 21.41 -44.72 15.97
N TYR A 625 20.90 -45.91 15.65
CA TYR A 625 19.71 -46.10 14.83
C TYR A 625 18.43 -45.63 15.53
N GLU A 626 18.27 -45.90 16.83
CA GLU A 626 17.17 -45.34 17.64
C GLU A 626 17.23 -43.81 17.72
N GLN A 627 18.42 -43.21 17.91
CA GLN A 627 18.60 -41.76 17.88
C GLN A 627 18.24 -41.17 16.52
N TYR A 628 18.67 -41.80 15.43
CA TYR A 628 18.35 -41.38 14.06
C TYR A 628 16.84 -41.42 13.77
N ILE A 629 16.13 -42.47 14.20
CA ILE A 629 14.66 -42.56 14.07
C ILE A 629 13.98 -41.46 14.88
N ASN A 630 14.39 -41.26 16.15
CA ASN A 630 13.79 -40.24 17.01
C ASN A 630 13.99 -38.82 16.46
N GLU A 631 15.17 -38.53 15.91
CA GLU A 631 15.47 -37.23 15.30
C GLU A 631 14.65 -37.01 14.03
N HIS A 632 14.52 -38.01 13.15
CA HIS A 632 13.62 -37.91 12.00
C HIS A 632 12.15 -37.74 12.42
N GLN A 633 11.69 -38.46 13.45
CA GLN A 633 10.33 -38.31 13.96
C GLN A 633 10.07 -36.91 14.53
N ARG A 634 11.07 -36.31 15.20
CA ARG A 634 11.04 -34.93 15.69
C ARG A 634 10.93 -33.93 14.52
N GLN A 635 11.77 -34.10 13.50
CA GLN A 635 11.73 -33.26 12.29
C GLN A 635 10.38 -33.37 11.55
N TYR A 636 9.79 -34.56 11.44
CA TYR A 636 8.45 -34.72 10.87
C TYR A 636 7.36 -34.04 11.71
N GLN A 637 7.43 -34.10 13.05
CA GLN A 637 6.49 -33.38 13.92
C GLN A 637 6.62 -31.85 13.78
N GLU A 638 7.84 -31.35 13.61
CA GLU A 638 8.12 -29.93 13.37
C GLU A 638 7.62 -29.48 11.99
N GLN A 639 7.81 -30.28 10.94
CA GLN A 639 7.22 -30.00 9.62
C GLN A 639 5.69 -29.99 9.65
N ILE A 640 5.05 -30.89 10.42
CA ILE A 640 3.60 -30.91 10.60
C ILE A 640 3.11 -29.65 11.34
N SER A 641 3.82 -29.19 12.37
CA SER A 641 3.42 -27.99 13.12
C SER A 641 3.61 -26.70 12.30
N ILE A 642 4.69 -26.61 11.51
CA ILE A 642 4.92 -25.52 10.54
C ILE A 642 3.82 -25.51 9.47
N SER A 643 3.52 -26.67 8.87
CA SER A 643 2.46 -26.81 7.86
C SER A 643 1.08 -26.43 8.41
N ALA A 644 0.75 -26.81 9.64
CA ALA A 644 -0.48 -26.40 10.30
C ALA A 644 -0.54 -24.89 10.54
N ARG A 645 0.59 -24.26 10.92
CA ARG A 645 0.67 -22.79 11.08
C ARG A 645 0.43 -22.07 9.76
N LEU A 646 1.14 -22.45 8.70
CA LEU A 646 1.00 -21.89 7.36
C LEU A 646 -0.40 -22.10 6.77
N THR A 647 -1.07 -23.21 7.12
CA THR A 647 -2.46 -23.47 6.72
C THR A 647 -3.43 -22.50 7.40
N ASN A 648 -3.26 -22.23 8.70
CA ASN A 648 -4.08 -21.26 9.42
C ASN A 648 -3.88 -19.83 8.90
N GLU A 649 -2.63 -19.45 8.62
CA GLU A 649 -2.28 -18.14 8.08
C GLU A 649 -2.85 -17.94 6.66
N ASN A 650 -2.78 -18.96 5.79
CA ASN A 650 -3.44 -18.94 4.48
C ASN A 650 -4.96 -18.78 4.59
N ASN A 651 -5.59 -19.37 5.61
CA ASN A 651 -7.03 -19.19 5.86
C ASN A 651 -7.34 -17.75 6.30
N GLU A 652 -6.51 -17.14 7.13
CA GLU A 652 -6.66 -15.73 7.53
C GLU A 652 -6.46 -14.77 6.35
N ILE A 653 -5.43 -15.00 5.51
CA ILE A 653 -5.20 -14.22 4.28
C ILE A 653 -6.40 -14.35 3.32
N ARG A 654 -6.96 -15.56 3.16
CA ARG A 654 -8.18 -15.78 2.37
C ARG A 654 -9.39 -15.04 2.94
N GLN A 655 -9.56 -14.99 4.26
CA GLN A 655 -10.63 -14.24 4.90
C GLN A 655 -10.47 -12.73 4.63
N ARG A 656 -9.28 -12.17 4.84
CA ARG A 656 -8.99 -10.74 4.56
C ARG A 656 -9.19 -10.38 3.08
N LEU A 657 -8.89 -11.31 2.17
CA LEU A 657 -9.12 -11.13 0.73
C LEU A 657 -10.62 -11.12 0.39
N GLU A 658 -11.42 -11.96 1.02
CA GLU A 658 -12.88 -11.96 0.89
C GLU A 658 -13.50 -10.67 1.46
N GLU A 659 -13.04 -10.20 2.63
CA GLU A 659 -13.45 -8.91 3.21
C GLU A 659 -13.10 -7.74 2.27
N TYR A 660 -11.93 -7.76 1.63
CA TYR A 660 -11.54 -6.77 0.61
C TYR A 660 -12.45 -6.81 -0.62
N ASN A 661 -12.78 -8.00 -1.13
CA ASN A 661 -13.71 -8.16 -2.26
C ASN A 661 -15.10 -7.60 -1.93
N GLN A 662 -15.60 -7.83 -0.71
CA GLN A 662 -16.89 -7.29 -0.25
C GLN A 662 -16.86 -5.76 -0.12
N ALA A 663 -15.76 -5.19 0.39
CA ALA A 663 -15.54 -3.75 0.39
C ALA A 663 -15.48 -3.17 -1.03
N GLN A 664 -14.79 -3.83 -1.96
CA GLN A 664 -14.70 -3.43 -3.37
C GLN A 664 -16.08 -3.48 -4.05
N SER A 665 -16.88 -4.53 -3.81
CA SER A 665 -18.26 -4.61 -4.30
C SER A 665 -19.13 -3.46 -3.75
N SER A 666 -18.95 -3.10 -2.48
CA SER A 666 -19.65 -1.97 -1.84
C SER A 666 -19.24 -0.63 -2.46
N ILE A 667 -17.96 -0.46 -2.83
CA ILE A 667 -17.46 0.72 -3.56
C ILE A 667 -18.07 0.81 -4.96
N TYR A 668 -18.20 -0.30 -5.70
CA TYR A 668 -18.86 -0.30 -7.00
C TYR A 668 -20.34 0.11 -6.89
N HIS A 669 -21.08 -0.43 -5.91
CA HIS A 669 -22.47 -0.02 -5.65
C HIS A 669 -22.59 1.48 -5.35
N LEU A 670 -21.72 2.01 -4.47
CA LEU A 670 -21.70 3.44 -4.13
C LEU A 670 -21.36 4.32 -5.35
N ASN A 671 -20.47 3.86 -6.22
CA ASN A 671 -20.12 4.56 -7.46
C ASN A 671 -21.30 4.63 -8.45
N ASP A 672 -22.09 3.57 -8.57
CA ASP A 672 -23.29 3.56 -9.41
C ASP A 672 -24.43 4.40 -8.80
N GLU A 673 -24.54 4.47 -7.47
CA GLU A 673 -25.38 5.47 -6.80
C GLU A 673 -24.93 6.90 -7.10
N MET A 674 -23.63 7.20 -7.07
CA MET A 674 -23.11 8.53 -7.40
C MET A 674 -23.43 8.92 -8.84
N LYS A 675 -23.17 8.05 -9.83
CA LYS A 675 -23.57 8.29 -11.23
C LYS A 675 -25.06 8.57 -11.37
N THR A 676 -25.90 7.86 -10.62
CA THR A 676 -27.36 8.05 -10.63
C THR A 676 -27.74 9.42 -10.04
N LYS A 677 -27.07 9.85 -8.96
CA LYS A 677 -27.22 11.19 -8.36
C LYS A 677 -26.71 12.29 -9.29
N ASP A 678 -25.59 12.09 -9.99
CA ASP A 678 -25.05 13.04 -10.97
C ASP A 678 -25.99 13.20 -12.17
N LEU A 679 -26.58 12.12 -12.69
CA LEU A 679 -27.61 12.19 -13.72
C LEU A 679 -28.85 12.97 -13.26
N LEU A 680 -29.25 12.82 -11.99
CA LEU A 680 -30.34 13.61 -11.39
C LEU A 680 -29.98 15.10 -11.23
N ILE A 681 -28.76 15.40 -10.77
CA ILE A 681 -28.25 16.78 -10.66
C ILE A 681 -28.25 17.45 -12.04
N ASN A 682 -27.68 16.80 -13.06
CA ASN A 682 -27.70 17.29 -14.43
C ASN A 682 -29.13 17.51 -14.95
N LYS A 683 -30.07 16.61 -14.64
CA LYS A 683 -31.49 16.78 -15.00
C LYS A 683 -32.11 18.02 -14.33
N LEU A 684 -31.86 18.23 -13.04
CA LEU A 684 -32.37 19.38 -12.28
C LEU A 684 -31.74 20.70 -12.73
N GLN A 685 -30.44 20.71 -13.06
CA GLN A 685 -29.76 21.87 -13.66
C GLN A 685 -30.39 22.27 -15.00
N ASN A 686 -30.60 21.30 -15.90
CA ASN A 686 -31.31 21.55 -17.17
C ASN A 686 -32.74 22.08 -16.97
N GLU A 687 -33.45 21.65 -15.92
CA GLU A 687 -34.77 22.20 -15.57
C GLU A 687 -34.68 23.63 -15.02
N ILE A 688 -33.71 23.93 -14.16
CA ILE A 688 -33.42 25.28 -13.66
C ILE A 688 -33.08 26.23 -14.81
N ASP A 689 -32.24 25.82 -15.76
CA ASP A 689 -31.88 26.62 -16.93
C ASP A 689 -33.10 26.86 -17.84
N SER A 690 -33.92 25.83 -18.08
CA SER A 690 -35.18 25.94 -18.82
C SER A 690 -36.16 26.91 -18.15
N LYS A 691 -36.29 26.85 -16.81
CA LYS A 691 -37.15 27.74 -16.03
C LYS A 691 -36.61 29.17 -15.98
N THR A 692 -35.31 29.35 -15.83
CA THR A 692 -34.64 30.65 -15.87
C THR A 692 -34.85 31.32 -17.23
N LYS A 693 -34.71 30.56 -18.32
CA LYS A 693 -35.03 31.05 -19.67
C LYS A 693 -36.50 31.44 -19.81
N GLN A 694 -37.44 30.61 -19.34
CA GLN A 694 -38.87 30.96 -19.32
C GLN A 694 -39.12 32.28 -18.56
N ILE A 695 -38.47 32.49 -17.40
CA ILE A 695 -38.60 33.71 -16.61
C ILE A 695 -38.07 34.93 -17.36
N ILE A 696 -36.93 34.81 -18.05
CA ILE A 696 -36.36 35.87 -18.89
C ILE A 696 -37.33 36.19 -20.04
N ASP A 697 -37.79 35.18 -20.78
CA ASP A 697 -38.74 35.34 -21.88
C ASP A 697 -40.04 36.02 -21.40
N TYR A 698 -40.58 35.64 -20.22
CA TYR A 698 -41.75 36.29 -19.63
C TYR A 698 -41.47 37.75 -19.23
N ASN A 699 -40.32 38.04 -18.64
CA ASN A 699 -39.94 39.39 -18.22
C ASN A 699 -39.76 40.33 -19.41
N GLU A 700 -39.10 39.89 -20.49
CA GLU A 700 -38.97 40.68 -21.73
C GLU A 700 -40.33 40.98 -22.37
N ASN A 701 -41.23 39.98 -22.44
CA ASN A 701 -42.60 40.18 -22.92
C ASN A 701 -43.40 41.15 -22.03
N VAL A 702 -43.25 41.07 -20.71
CA VAL A 702 -43.89 41.99 -19.76
C VAL A 702 -43.36 43.42 -19.91
N GLN A 703 -42.04 43.62 -19.97
CA GLN A 703 -41.45 44.96 -20.11
C GLN A 703 -41.85 45.63 -21.43
N THR A 704 -41.84 44.90 -22.54
CA THR A 704 -42.17 45.46 -23.86
C THR A 704 -43.64 45.84 -24.00
N THR A 705 -44.57 45.05 -23.44
CA THR A 705 -46.02 45.29 -23.57
C THR A 705 -46.61 46.21 -22.50
N ASN A 706 -46.12 46.14 -21.27
CA ASN A 706 -46.77 46.83 -20.16
C ASN A 706 -46.23 48.24 -19.91
N ASN A 707 -44.93 48.49 -20.06
CA ASN A 707 -44.35 49.79 -19.64
C ASN A 707 -45.00 50.95 -20.42
N THR A 708 -45.01 50.87 -21.75
CA THR A 708 -45.62 51.90 -22.61
C THR A 708 -47.16 51.98 -22.52
N ARG A 709 -47.84 50.93 -22.04
CA ARG A 709 -49.31 50.92 -21.90
C ARG A 709 -49.75 51.43 -20.53
N ILE A 710 -49.06 51.03 -19.47
CA ILE A 710 -49.31 51.48 -18.09
C ILE A 710 -48.95 52.95 -17.95
N GLU A 711 -47.78 53.41 -18.42
CA GLU A 711 -47.42 54.84 -18.41
C GLU A 711 -48.46 55.68 -19.15
N LYS A 712 -48.87 55.26 -20.35
CA LYS A 712 -49.94 55.94 -21.10
C LYS A 712 -51.24 55.95 -20.30
N GLN A 713 -51.67 54.82 -19.73
CA GLN A 713 -52.92 54.74 -18.96
C GLN A 713 -52.90 55.62 -17.70
N ILE A 714 -51.78 55.65 -16.98
CA ILE A 714 -51.58 56.53 -15.82
C ILE A 714 -51.64 58.00 -16.25
N VAL A 715 -50.95 58.38 -17.34
CA VAL A 715 -51.01 59.74 -17.90
C VAL A 715 -52.43 60.09 -18.37
N LYS A 716 -53.19 59.14 -18.97
CA LYS A 716 -54.62 59.35 -19.28
C LYS A 716 -55.37 59.69 -17.98
N ASN A 717 -55.30 58.80 -16.99
CA ASN A 717 -56.05 58.91 -15.74
C ASN A 717 -55.74 60.20 -14.97
N ILE A 718 -54.47 60.62 -14.92
CA ILE A 718 -54.05 61.87 -14.26
C ILE A 718 -54.60 63.10 -14.99
N LEU A 719 -54.48 63.17 -16.33
CA LEU A 719 -55.02 64.31 -17.07
C LEU A 719 -56.54 64.43 -16.90
N LEU A 720 -57.24 63.30 -16.89
CA LEU A 720 -58.70 63.25 -16.73
C LEU A 720 -59.19 63.65 -15.34
N SER A 721 -58.47 63.26 -14.28
CA SER A 721 -58.79 63.69 -12.92
C SER A 721 -58.52 65.18 -12.71
N TYR A 722 -57.60 65.77 -13.49
CA TYR A 722 -57.24 67.18 -13.41
C TYR A 722 -58.27 68.10 -14.10
N PHE A 723 -58.81 67.70 -15.25
CA PHE A 723 -59.79 68.50 -16.00
C PHE A 723 -61.19 68.48 -15.38
N HIS A 724 -61.38 69.33 -14.36
CA HIS A 724 -62.69 69.75 -13.85
C HIS A 724 -63.38 70.72 -14.83
N THR A 725 -63.49 70.32 -16.10
CA THR A 725 -64.08 71.15 -17.15
C THR A 725 -65.61 71.24 -16.94
N PRO A 726 -66.18 72.47 -16.89
CA PRO A 726 -67.63 72.66 -16.83
C PRO A 726 -68.35 71.96 -17.98
N PHE A 727 -69.52 71.37 -17.71
CA PHE A 727 -70.22 70.45 -18.61
C PHE A 727 -70.47 71.02 -20.02
N ASP A 728 -70.74 72.33 -20.10
CA ASP A 728 -70.90 73.11 -21.34
C ASP A 728 -69.66 73.16 -22.23
N LYS A 729 -68.47 72.88 -21.69
CA LYS A 729 -67.18 72.92 -22.42
C LYS A 729 -66.51 71.56 -22.59
N GLN A 730 -67.04 70.50 -21.96
CA GLN A 730 -66.43 69.18 -22.05
C GLN A 730 -66.41 68.63 -23.49
N GLN A 731 -67.39 69.00 -24.33
CA GLN A 731 -67.41 68.62 -25.77
C GLN A 731 -66.26 69.23 -26.58
N GLU A 732 -65.74 70.41 -26.20
CA GLU A 732 -64.58 71.02 -26.86
C GLU A 732 -63.26 70.43 -26.34
N VAL A 733 -63.22 70.06 -25.06
CA VAL A 733 -62.02 69.56 -24.38
C VAL A 733 -61.76 68.08 -24.65
N ILE A 734 -62.78 67.22 -24.83
CA ILE A 734 -62.58 65.79 -25.12
C ILE A 734 -61.79 65.55 -26.42
N PRO A 735 -62.08 66.20 -27.57
CA PRO A 735 -61.26 66.07 -28.77
C PRO A 735 -59.80 66.45 -28.54
N ILE A 736 -59.55 67.53 -27.81
CA ILE A 736 -58.19 68.00 -27.50
C ILE A 736 -57.46 67.01 -26.58
N LEU A 737 -58.14 66.51 -25.54
CA LEU A 737 -57.60 65.47 -24.66
C LEU A 737 -57.33 64.17 -25.41
N SER A 738 -58.25 63.71 -26.24
CA SER A 738 -58.07 62.50 -27.03
C SER A 738 -56.89 62.58 -28.00
N ALA A 739 -56.65 63.75 -28.59
CA ALA A 739 -55.49 64.00 -29.45
C ALA A 739 -54.18 64.08 -28.66
N LEU A 740 -54.19 64.78 -27.52
CA LEU A 740 -53.00 64.96 -26.66
C LEU A 740 -52.56 63.65 -25.99
N VAL A 741 -53.53 62.82 -25.61
CA VAL A 741 -53.33 61.61 -24.81
C VAL A 741 -53.30 60.33 -25.67
N GLY A 742 -53.60 60.45 -26.97
CA GLY A 742 -53.61 59.34 -27.91
C GLY A 742 -54.69 58.31 -27.57
N PHE A 743 -55.95 58.76 -27.55
CA PHE A 743 -57.07 57.81 -27.46
C PHE A 743 -57.19 57.04 -28.78
N THR A 744 -57.59 55.77 -28.70
CA THR A 744 -58.09 55.06 -29.88
C THR A 744 -59.47 55.60 -30.26
N GLN A 745 -59.90 55.39 -31.51
CA GLN A 745 -61.23 55.80 -31.95
C GLN A 745 -62.33 55.21 -31.04
N ASP A 746 -62.21 53.93 -30.67
CA ASP A 746 -63.12 53.25 -29.74
C ASP A 746 -63.15 53.89 -28.33
N GLU A 747 -62.02 54.40 -27.83
CA GLU A 747 -61.95 55.09 -26.54
C GLU A 747 -62.61 56.48 -26.62
N TYR A 748 -62.37 57.21 -27.71
CA TYR A 748 -63.00 58.50 -27.99
C TYR A 748 -64.52 58.36 -28.14
N ASP A 749 -64.97 57.39 -28.94
CA ASP A 749 -66.40 57.12 -29.14
C ASP A 749 -67.07 56.67 -27.84
N LYS A 750 -66.39 55.88 -26.99
CA LYS A 750 -66.91 55.54 -25.64
C LYS A 750 -67.01 56.75 -24.72
N ALA A 751 -66.00 57.62 -24.67
CA ALA A 751 -66.04 58.84 -23.87
C ALA A 751 -67.16 59.79 -24.34
N MET A 752 -67.32 59.97 -25.65
CA MET A 752 -68.36 60.81 -26.24
C MET A 752 -69.78 60.24 -26.02
N ASN A 753 -69.95 58.92 -26.12
CA ASN A 753 -71.20 58.24 -25.80
C ASN A 753 -71.54 58.31 -24.30
N ALA A 754 -70.55 58.16 -23.41
CA ALA A 754 -70.74 58.28 -21.96
C ALA A 754 -71.21 59.69 -21.55
N MET A 755 -70.69 60.73 -22.21
CA MET A 755 -71.18 62.10 -22.05
C MET A 755 -72.61 62.26 -22.57
N THR A 756 -72.87 61.81 -23.80
CA THR A 756 -74.17 61.99 -24.47
C THR A 756 -75.30 61.27 -23.71
N ASN A 757 -75.02 60.09 -23.15
CA ASN A 757 -75.99 59.34 -22.35
C ASN A 757 -76.24 59.96 -20.97
N ASN A 758 -75.26 60.61 -20.35
CA ASN A 758 -75.43 61.31 -19.07
C ASN A 758 -76.24 62.61 -19.19
N TYR A 759 -76.35 63.21 -20.38
CA TYR A 759 -77.15 64.42 -20.63
C TYR A 759 -78.62 64.26 -20.19
N ASN A 760 -79.15 63.03 -20.26
CA ASN A 760 -80.54 62.72 -19.89
C ASN A 760 -80.73 62.37 -18.40
N ASN A 761 -79.68 62.37 -17.58
CA ASN A 761 -79.73 61.96 -16.17
C ASN A 761 -79.16 63.04 -15.23
N ILE A 762 -79.91 64.14 -15.13
CA ILE A 762 -79.47 65.47 -14.67
C ILE A 762 -79.02 65.54 -13.19
N ASN A 763 -79.24 64.50 -12.37
CA ASN A 763 -79.07 64.57 -10.91
C ASN A 763 -77.75 63.99 -10.34
N THR A 764 -76.77 63.60 -11.16
CA THR A 764 -75.48 63.06 -10.68
C THR A 764 -74.27 63.69 -11.37
N SER A 765 -73.84 64.86 -10.87
CA SER A 765 -72.87 65.77 -11.49
C SER A 765 -71.38 65.35 -11.44
N THR A 766 -71.05 64.12 -11.02
CA THR A 766 -69.64 63.65 -10.88
C THR A 766 -69.34 62.29 -11.52
N SER A 767 -70.30 61.60 -12.15
CA SER A 767 -70.17 60.16 -12.50
C SER A 767 -69.84 59.85 -13.97
N TRP A 768 -69.25 60.78 -14.73
CA TRP A 768 -68.92 60.53 -16.15
C TRP A 768 -67.59 59.78 -16.35
N LEU A 769 -66.59 59.99 -15.49
CA LEU A 769 -65.28 59.32 -15.56
C LEU A 769 -65.35 57.85 -15.11
N THR A 770 -66.18 57.53 -14.11
CA THR A 770 -66.39 56.17 -13.59
C THR A 770 -66.94 55.20 -14.63
N GLY A 771 -67.78 55.67 -15.55
CA GLY A 771 -68.33 54.84 -16.63
C GLY A 771 -67.30 54.46 -17.71
N TRP A 772 -66.19 55.20 -17.83
CA TRP A 772 -65.20 54.99 -18.88
C TRP A 772 -63.94 54.26 -18.41
N LEU A 773 -63.56 54.38 -17.12
CA LEU A 773 -62.39 53.68 -16.54
C LEU A 773 -62.56 52.15 -16.39
N GLY A 774 -63.70 51.58 -16.78
CA GLY A 774 -63.85 50.13 -16.98
C GLY A 774 -63.86 49.29 -15.70
N THR A 775 -63.92 49.90 -14.52
CA THR A 775 -64.09 49.18 -13.25
C THR A 775 -65.52 48.68 -13.14
N ASN A 776 -65.74 47.42 -13.53
CA ASN A 776 -66.95 46.69 -13.15
C ASN A 776 -67.14 46.79 -11.63
N PRO A 777 -68.30 47.26 -11.12
CA PRO A 777 -68.56 47.30 -9.68
C PRO A 777 -68.84 45.87 -9.17
N SER A 778 -67.77 45.08 -9.03
CA SER A 778 -67.78 43.94 -8.14
C SER A 778 -68.12 44.43 -6.73
N LYS A 779 -69.00 43.71 -6.04
CA LYS A 779 -69.64 44.17 -4.80
C LYS A 779 -68.70 44.10 -3.59
N SER A 780 -67.59 44.82 -3.60
CA SER A 780 -66.91 45.24 -2.38
C SER A 780 -67.58 46.51 -1.86
N LYS A 781 -67.88 46.54 -0.56
CA LYS A 781 -68.19 47.79 0.13
C LYS A 781 -66.86 48.50 0.41
N SER A 782 -66.34 49.23 -0.56
CA SER A 782 -65.32 50.25 -0.28
C SER A 782 -66.04 51.53 0.11
N ASP A 783 -65.75 52.04 1.31
CA ASP A 783 -66.15 53.38 1.70
C ASP A 783 -65.37 54.38 0.84
N ILE A 784 -66.03 54.93 -0.18
CA ILE A 784 -65.46 55.99 -1.01
C ILE A 784 -65.17 57.18 -0.08
N PRO A 785 -63.93 57.69 0.00
CA PRO A 785 -63.60 58.78 0.91
C PRO A 785 -64.43 60.01 0.55
N VAL A 786 -65.20 60.49 1.54
CA VAL A 786 -66.03 61.69 1.40
C VAL A 786 -65.11 62.88 1.06
N TYR A 787 -65.42 63.57 -0.03
CA TYR A 787 -64.67 64.75 -0.45
C TYR A 787 -64.81 65.86 0.60
N HIS A 788 -63.73 66.12 1.33
CA HIS A 788 -63.63 67.25 2.25
C HIS A 788 -63.07 68.46 1.48
N PRO A 789 -63.83 69.54 1.26
CA PRO A 789 -63.38 70.71 0.50
C PRO A 789 -62.25 71.49 1.18
N ASP A 790 -61.94 71.16 2.44
CA ASP A 790 -60.97 71.86 3.28
C ASP A 790 -59.55 71.26 3.22
N LYS A 791 -59.36 70.11 2.53
CA LYS A 791 -58.06 69.42 2.45
C LYS A 791 -57.27 69.80 1.20
N SER A 792 -55.96 69.95 1.36
CA SER A 792 -55.03 70.22 0.25
C SER A 792 -54.87 68.97 -0.65
N PHE A 793 -54.60 69.19 -1.94
CA PHE A 793 -54.25 68.11 -2.88
C PHE A 793 -53.08 67.26 -2.38
N ALA A 794 -52.05 67.89 -1.78
CA ALA A 794 -50.90 67.18 -1.22
C ALA A 794 -51.30 66.29 -0.03
N GLU A 795 -52.26 66.73 0.79
CA GLU A 795 -52.79 65.97 1.93
C GLU A 795 -53.55 64.73 1.48
N LEU A 796 -54.40 64.86 0.45
CA LEU A 796 -55.14 63.73 -0.13
C LEU A 796 -54.21 62.75 -0.85
N LEU A 797 -53.15 63.25 -1.49
CA LEU A 797 -52.15 62.41 -2.16
C LEU A 797 -51.30 61.61 -1.15
N ILE A 798 -50.82 62.25 -0.08
CA ILE A 798 -50.09 61.57 1.01
C ILE A 798 -51.00 60.52 1.65
N GLN A 799 -52.25 60.87 1.96
CA GLN A 799 -53.21 59.95 2.55
C GLN A 799 -53.51 58.72 1.66
N TYR A 800 -53.48 58.87 0.33
CA TYR A 800 -53.60 57.75 -0.61
C TYR A 800 -52.36 56.83 -0.59
N VAL A 801 -51.15 57.42 -0.58
CA VAL A 801 -49.88 56.67 -0.60
C VAL A 801 -49.65 55.92 0.73
N ASP A 802 -50.00 56.50 1.87
CA ASP A 802 -49.97 55.84 3.17
C ASP A 802 -50.94 54.64 3.23
N GLN A 803 -52.03 54.69 2.46
CA GLN A 803 -53.06 53.66 2.43
C GLN A 803 -52.69 52.49 1.48
N GLU A 804 -52.11 52.75 0.30
CA GLU A 804 -51.58 51.66 -0.56
C GLU A 804 -50.30 50.99 -0.02
N SER A 805 -49.47 51.72 0.73
CA SER A 805 -48.23 51.18 1.30
C SER A 805 -48.45 50.25 2.49
N THR A 806 -49.60 50.32 3.17
CA THR A 806 -49.94 49.46 4.31
C THR A 806 -50.62 48.14 3.91
N ASP A 807 -51.42 48.11 2.85
CA ASP A 807 -52.15 46.90 2.41
C ASP A 807 -51.28 45.86 1.69
N ASN A 808 -50.07 46.22 1.21
CA ASN A 808 -49.19 45.30 0.46
C ASN A 808 -48.36 44.32 1.33
N LEU A 809 -48.48 44.37 2.67
CA LEU A 809 -47.65 43.57 3.59
C LEU A 809 -48.24 42.20 4.00
N GLN A 810 -49.34 41.75 3.39
CA GLN A 810 -49.92 40.42 3.65
C GLN A 810 -50.22 39.64 2.36
N GLN A 811 -49.18 39.03 1.77
CA GLN A 811 -49.35 37.84 0.91
C GLN A 811 -48.95 36.58 1.68
N PRO A 812 -49.78 35.51 1.69
CA PRO A 812 -49.50 34.30 2.44
C PRO A 812 -48.47 33.42 1.73
N ILE A 813 -47.49 32.93 2.49
CA ILE A 813 -46.49 31.96 2.03
C ILE A 813 -47.21 30.67 1.61
N THR A 814 -47.14 30.34 0.31
CA THR A 814 -47.67 29.08 -0.23
C THR A 814 -46.79 27.91 0.21
N LYS A 815 -47.39 26.96 0.94
CA LYS A 815 -46.75 25.70 1.34
C LYS A 815 -46.50 24.84 0.10
N SER A 816 -45.31 24.27 -0.03
CA SER A 816 -45.03 23.21 -1.00
C SER A 816 -45.68 21.90 -0.54
N ASN A 817 -46.46 21.28 -1.43
CA ASN A 817 -47.00 19.93 -1.21
C ASN A 817 -45.90 18.89 -1.42
N THR A 818 -45.76 17.96 -0.47
CA THR A 818 -44.95 16.75 -0.64
C THR A 818 -45.88 15.62 -1.10
N GLU A 819 -46.04 15.45 -2.41
CA GLU A 819 -46.87 14.37 -2.97
C GLU A 819 -46.06 13.08 -3.17
N GLU A 820 -46.19 12.22 -2.17
CA GLU A 820 -46.28 10.76 -2.25
C GLU A 820 -46.51 10.19 -3.67
N TYR A 821 -45.51 9.50 -4.23
CA TYR A 821 -45.68 8.63 -5.40
C TYR A 821 -45.57 7.17 -4.98
N ASN A 822 -46.70 6.48 -4.97
CA ASN A 822 -46.77 5.05 -4.72
C ASN A 822 -46.49 4.24 -6.00
N SER A 823 -45.86 3.09 -5.78
CA SER A 823 -45.47 2.10 -6.79
C SER A 823 -46.64 1.55 -7.59
N THR A 824 -46.42 1.25 -8.88
CA THR A 824 -47.12 0.18 -9.59
C THR A 824 -46.18 -0.42 -10.64
N ASP A 825 -45.55 -1.54 -10.31
CA ASP A 825 -45.35 -2.66 -11.23
C ASP A 825 -44.94 -3.92 -10.46
N GLN A 826 -45.91 -4.84 -10.31
CA GLN A 826 -45.65 -6.23 -9.99
C GLN A 826 -45.86 -7.05 -11.25
N GLN A 827 -44.90 -7.93 -11.59
CA GLN A 827 -45.10 -9.39 -11.77
C GLN A 827 -43.99 -10.01 -12.63
N LEU A 828 -43.05 -10.74 -12.02
CA LEU A 828 -42.95 -12.20 -12.17
C LEU A 828 -41.92 -12.82 -11.20
N ASN A 829 -42.37 -13.83 -10.44
CA ASN A 829 -41.68 -15.08 -10.05
C ASN A 829 -40.23 -15.01 -9.46
N THR A 830 -39.99 -15.12 -8.14
CA THR A 830 -40.11 -16.28 -7.20
C THR A 830 -38.90 -17.22 -7.09
N VAL A 831 -38.69 -17.77 -5.88
CA VAL A 831 -37.73 -18.84 -5.48
C VAL A 831 -36.30 -18.29 -5.19
N THR A 832 -35.69 -18.42 -4.00
CA THR A 832 -35.97 -19.25 -2.80
C THR A 832 -35.76 -18.47 -1.50
N SER A 833 -36.54 -18.77 -0.46
CA SER A 833 -36.25 -18.37 0.93
C SER A 833 -35.71 -19.57 1.71
N ILE A 834 -34.64 -19.40 2.48
CA ILE A 834 -34.31 -20.29 3.61
C ILE A 834 -34.14 -19.44 4.86
N SER A 835 -34.86 -19.82 5.91
CA SER A 835 -34.91 -19.15 7.21
C SER A 835 -33.61 -19.31 8.01
N SER A 836 -33.41 -18.44 9.00
CA SER A 836 -33.44 -18.88 10.39
C SER A 836 -33.65 -17.70 11.35
N ASN A 837 -34.68 -17.80 12.18
CA ASN A 837 -34.83 -16.98 13.38
C ASN A 837 -33.78 -17.39 14.42
N ASN A 838 -33.38 -16.47 15.30
CA ASN A 838 -33.51 -16.66 16.75
C ASN A 838 -33.05 -15.40 17.52
N GLU A 839 -34.01 -14.65 18.04
CA GLU A 839 -33.81 -13.86 19.27
C GLU A 839 -34.40 -14.64 20.44
N ARG A 840 -33.63 -14.83 21.53
CA ARG A 840 -33.97 -14.41 22.90
C ARG A 840 -33.08 -15.06 23.97
N ASP A 841 -33.04 -14.38 25.11
CA ASP A 841 -32.36 -14.70 26.37
C ASP A 841 -30.82 -14.63 26.28
N THR A 842 -30.08 -14.03 27.21
CA THR A 842 -30.35 -13.84 28.66
C THR A 842 -30.00 -12.44 29.20
N ASN A 843 -30.59 -12.12 30.35
CA ASN A 843 -30.40 -10.90 31.14
C ASN A 843 -29.30 -11.07 32.25
N LEU A 844 -28.86 -9.95 32.81
CA LEU A 844 -28.20 -9.74 34.14
C LEU A 844 -26.67 -9.89 34.35
N MET A 845 -26.17 -8.94 35.17
CA MET A 845 -24.83 -8.79 35.78
C MET A 845 -23.66 -8.46 34.82
N ASN A 846 -22.71 -7.56 35.13
CA ASN A 846 -22.38 -6.90 36.41
C ASN A 846 -21.85 -5.45 36.27
N GLN A 847 -21.80 -4.72 37.38
CA GLN A 847 -21.30 -3.33 37.47
C GLN A 847 -19.79 -3.27 37.71
N SER A 848 -19.07 -2.27 37.15
CA SER A 848 -17.95 -1.57 37.84
C SER A 848 -17.43 -0.32 37.08
N SER A 849 -17.91 0.85 37.51
CA SER A 849 -17.17 2.12 37.72
C SER A 849 -15.95 2.51 36.85
N LEU A 850 -16.10 3.60 36.08
CA LEU A 850 -15.01 4.55 35.78
C LEU A 850 -14.61 5.36 37.04
N PRO A 851 -13.36 5.85 37.11
CA PRO A 851 -13.01 7.04 37.87
C PRO A 851 -12.68 8.22 36.92
N THR A 852 -13.51 9.26 36.96
CA THR A 852 -13.12 10.60 36.49
C THR A 852 -12.27 11.29 37.55
N SER A 853 -11.07 11.80 37.20
CA SER A 853 -10.31 12.72 38.05
C SER A 853 -10.03 14.04 37.33
N THR A 854 -10.74 15.07 37.77
CA THR A 854 -10.42 16.48 37.57
C THR A 854 -8.99 16.80 38.01
N ILE A 855 -8.24 17.56 37.22
CA ILE A 855 -7.06 18.29 37.69
C ILE A 855 -7.37 19.79 37.68
N SER A 856 -7.09 20.44 38.81
CA SER A 856 -7.39 21.84 39.06
C SER A 856 -6.37 22.77 38.42
N THR A 857 -6.84 23.92 37.96
CA THR A 857 -6.00 25.13 37.87
C THR A 857 -5.50 25.52 39.26
N ASP A 858 -4.19 25.70 39.45
CA ASP A 858 -3.65 26.82 40.24
C ASP A 858 -2.12 26.97 40.07
N LYS A 859 -1.66 28.21 39.91
CA LYS A 859 -0.27 28.72 40.09
C LYS A 859 0.85 28.19 39.18
N ILE A 860 1.45 29.10 38.41
CA ILE A 860 2.74 29.72 38.77
C ILE A 860 2.84 31.11 38.11
N SER A 861 3.12 32.11 38.95
CA SER A 861 3.77 33.37 38.57
C SER A 861 5.11 33.42 39.30
N GLN A 862 6.09 34.18 38.79
CA GLN A 862 7.53 34.18 39.17
C GLN A 862 8.26 32.96 38.58
N ILE A 863 9.14 33.10 37.59
CA ILE A 863 10.13 34.16 37.33
C ILE A 863 9.87 34.90 36.01
#